data_AF-A0A7W8QXP1-F1
#
_entry.id   AF-A0A7W8QXP1-F1
#
_cell.length_a   1.000
_cell.length_b   1.000
_cell.length_c   1.000
_cell.angle_alpha   90.00
_cell.angle_beta   90.00
_cell.angle_gamma   90.00
#
_symmetry.space_group_name_H-M   'P 1'
#
loop_
_entity.id
_entity.type
_entity.pdbx_description
1 polymer ?
#
loop_
_entity_poly.entity_id
_entity_poly.type
_entity_poly.pdbx_seq_one_letter_code
_entity_poly.pdbx_strand_id
1 'polypeptide(L)'
;MHKYMVRYIRKMSLFFSFCFLLYTSQAAESSGAWIRINQLGYLPKGIKVAVWVGKQGTAAETFQVLEAKTSALVFRGKTSAAYGAYGPFNQSYRLNFSAFTKPGHYYIQCGEVRSPVFRLADNIYEGTADFSLRYMRQQRSGFNPFLKDSCHTKDGFTMYGPMRDSTHIDVSGGWHDATDYLQYVTTSANATYHLLAAYRDFPEVFSDRHQANGLEGSNGTADVLDEAKWGLNWLLKMHPKKNWMFNQLADDRDHAGMRLPNKDLVDYGMGKGNARVVYFANGEPQGLGKYKNRSTGLASTAGKFSSAFALAASVYQKTDPGLAKLFREKSLSAYSLGLTRPGVSQTAPNREPYFYEEDNWVDDMELASAALYRLTGGQQYLKQSLQYSLAEQVTPWMGADTARHYQWYPFHNFGHAELAAATDGKTKAALIGYYRQGIEKVLGKAKQNVFYRGVPFIWCSNNLTTSFAIQCALYRKLSGDEQYAELEQACIDWLFGCNPWGKCMVYGMPAMGDTPGDPHSSLSYLYHYPLDGGLVDGPVYGSIFKHLRGLTLSKPDAYAEFQSDLVVYHDDKGDYSTNEPTMDGTASLVYLLAGKASEARHSITFPESHGAIIRGDTSSKKLALVFTGDEFGDGAAFIANALKQEQVHGSFFLTGNFYRNKDFKKVIAQLKQDGNYLGSHSDRHLLYCDWGKRDSLLVTKAQFEKDIAAGYLELKKFGIEKNQAPYFLPPYEWYNDTIASWTRGLDLHLVNFTPGTRSNADYTYPEMGAKYINSETVQQSILNYEQKDKNGLNGFILLVHIGTDPRRKDKFYSRLPRLIPALKSKGYQFVRIDELLKQEPAGIPAAYLKDSLPALVAKCKNLLDHAYMAQTLIAETDTLPGWEGLPVKLYAYKTGKDLYTGQPKTGKVYLLNPSAEKLATWIMTTCWEVKKSVEAKYINKVFETIRGQSGAQFPVKGVVYEDQYTRNFQEPYIFKDGVTVYVADSTMFPRDKTCTPAQLDFYLRIENKDLKAQTGRYGRIISTTREMYLANGGTADVGDAEHRKIKWLDIVKDLYKKAWRSDKNELMIAWARQNL
;
A
#
# COMPACT_ATOMS: atom_id res chain seq x y z
N MET A 1 41.13 20.38 46.01
CA MET A 1 40.11 19.76 45.12
C MET A 1 38.66 19.99 45.54
N HIS A 2 38.32 20.18 46.82
CA HIS A 2 36.91 20.40 47.22
C HIS A 2 36.37 21.84 47.02
N LYS A 3 37.24 22.86 46.93
CA LYS A 3 36.83 24.27 46.68
C LYS A 3 36.66 24.64 45.20
N TYR A 4 37.10 23.80 44.25
CA TYR A 4 36.94 24.04 42.80
C TYR A 4 35.64 23.45 42.22
N MET A 5 35.05 22.44 42.88
CA MET A 5 33.79 21.80 42.46
C MET A 5 32.55 22.69 42.73
N VAL A 6 32.58 23.48 43.81
CA VAL A 6 31.43 24.32 44.21
C VAL A 6 31.26 25.56 43.31
N ARG A 7 32.33 26.01 42.64
CA ARG A 7 32.28 27.16 41.71
C ARG A 7 31.79 26.77 40.30
N TYR A 8 31.91 25.50 39.91
CA TYR A 8 31.39 24.97 38.64
C TYR A 8 29.87 24.72 38.70
N ILE A 9 29.37 24.27 39.85
CA ILE A 9 27.93 24.00 40.04
C ILE A 9 27.10 25.30 40.03
N ARG A 10 27.62 26.40 40.58
CA ARG A 10 26.89 27.70 40.57
C ARG A 10 26.82 28.41 39.22
N LYS A 11 27.72 28.12 38.27
CA LYS A 11 27.64 28.67 36.89
C LYS A 11 26.81 27.80 35.95
N MET A 12 26.68 26.49 36.21
CA MET A 12 25.75 25.62 35.47
C MET A 12 24.29 25.84 35.85
N SER A 13 23.97 26.19 37.10
CA SER A 13 22.58 26.45 37.52
C SER A 13 21.99 27.76 36.99
N LEU A 14 22.83 28.75 36.64
CA LEU A 14 22.36 30.03 36.06
C LEU A 14 22.25 30.00 34.53
N PHE A 15 22.94 29.09 33.84
CA PHE A 15 22.77 28.90 32.39
C PHE A 15 21.63 27.91 32.06
N PHE A 16 21.38 26.93 32.93
CA PHE A 16 20.22 26.03 32.79
C PHE A 16 18.87 26.70 33.14
N SER A 17 18.88 27.77 33.93
CA SER A 17 17.65 28.52 34.24
C SER A 17 17.29 29.57 33.20
N PHE A 18 18.22 30.01 32.34
CA PHE A 18 17.94 31.02 31.31
C PHE A 18 17.54 30.42 29.93
N CYS A 19 17.86 29.15 29.68
CA CYS A 19 17.41 28.44 28.47
C CYS A 19 16.09 27.65 28.65
N PHE A 20 15.60 27.49 29.90
CA PHE A 20 14.28 26.89 30.16
C PHE A 20 13.13 27.92 30.20
N LEU A 21 13.43 29.21 30.05
CA LEU A 21 12.47 30.32 30.12
C LEU A 21 12.09 30.92 28.75
N LEU A 22 12.47 30.28 27.64
CA LEU A 22 12.01 30.64 26.28
C LEU A 22 11.23 29.53 25.56
N TYR A 23 10.89 28.45 26.27
CA TYR A 23 9.84 27.49 25.89
C TYR A 23 8.85 27.29 27.04
N THR A 24 8.50 28.37 27.74
CA THR A 24 7.17 28.42 28.34
C THR A 24 6.21 28.57 27.17
N SER A 25 5.58 27.47 26.78
CA SER A 25 4.26 27.52 26.17
C SER A 25 3.48 28.55 26.94
N GLN A 26 3.21 29.69 26.30
CA GLN A 26 2.16 30.57 26.73
C GLN A 26 0.93 29.66 26.72
N ALA A 27 0.53 29.19 27.89
CA ALA A 27 -0.72 28.50 28.07
C ALA A 27 -1.76 29.54 27.67
N ALA A 28 -2.15 29.50 26.39
CA ALA A 28 -3.34 30.16 25.93
C ALA A 28 -4.44 29.65 26.86
N GLU A 29 -5.08 30.56 27.59
CA GLU A 29 -6.35 30.27 28.25
C GLU A 29 -7.19 29.45 27.28
N SER A 30 -7.60 28.24 27.70
CA SER A 30 -8.24 27.32 26.78
C SER A 30 -9.50 28.00 26.24
N SER A 31 -9.59 28.12 24.92
CA SER A 31 -10.75 28.69 24.23
C SER A 31 -12.03 27.86 24.38
N GLY A 32 -12.02 26.87 25.29
CA GLY A 32 -13.08 25.88 25.45
C GLY A 32 -13.30 25.01 24.20
N ALA A 33 -12.35 24.97 23.26
CA ALA A 33 -12.48 24.30 21.98
C ALA A 33 -11.18 23.63 21.50
N TRP A 34 -11.32 22.56 20.72
CA TRP A 34 -10.23 21.69 20.25
C TRP A 34 -10.47 21.22 18.80
N ILE A 35 -9.39 20.89 18.10
CA ILE A 35 -9.45 20.19 16.81
C ILE A 35 -8.83 18.79 16.97
N ARG A 36 -9.64 17.77 16.73
CA ARG A 36 -9.30 16.35 16.76
C ARG A 36 -8.94 15.86 15.35
N ILE A 37 -7.88 15.07 15.27
CA ILE A 37 -7.28 14.61 14.01
C ILE A 37 -6.80 13.17 14.16
N ASN A 38 -6.53 12.52 13.04
CA ASN A 38 -5.71 11.32 13.01
C ASN A 38 -4.24 11.71 13.24
N GLN A 39 -3.69 11.33 14.39
CA GLN A 39 -2.32 11.64 14.79
C GLN A 39 -1.28 10.75 14.10
N LEU A 40 -1.67 9.56 13.60
CA LEU A 40 -0.81 8.76 12.73
C LEU A 40 -0.56 9.49 11.40
N GLY A 41 -1.59 10.18 10.92
CA GLY A 41 -1.59 11.07 9.75
C GLY A 41 -2.46 10.53 8.61
N TYR A 42 -2.25 11.07 7.40
CA TYR A 42 -3.14 10.83 6.26
C TYR A 42 -2.38 10.49 4.99
N LEU A 43 -2.94 9.59 4.16
CA LEU A 43 -2.42 9.38 2.80
C LEU A 43 -2.73 10.60 1.92
N PRO A 44 -1.80 11.06 1.06
CA PRO A 44 -2.00 12.17 0.12
C PRO A 44 -3.31 12.14 -0.64
N LYS A 45 -3.73 10.97 -1.14
CA LYS A 45 -4.98 10.80 -1.91
C LYS A 45 -6.15 10.23 -1.09
N GLY A 46 -5.95 9.97 0.20
CA GLY A 46 -6.99 9.43 1.07
C GLY A 46 -8.03 10.47 1.50
N ILE A 47 -9.09 10.01 2.16
CA ILE A 47 -10.03 10.89 2.86
C ILE A 47 -9.32 11.50 4.08
N LYS A 48 -9.57 12.79 4.35
CA LYS A 48 -8.95 13.55 5.44
C LYS A 48 -9.97 14.49 6.04
N VAL A 49 -10.39 14.18 7.26
CA VAL A 49 -11.37 14.99 7.98
C VAL A 49 -10.91 15.18 9.41
N ALA A 50 -10.79 16.43 9.83
CA ALA A 50 -10.61 16.78 11.23
C ALA A 50 -11.95 17.17 11.86
N VAL A 51 -12.04 17.13 13.17
CA VAL A 51 -13.26 17.44 13.92
C VAL A 51 -12.96 18.58 14.89
N TRP A 52 -13.65 19.71 14.72
CA TRP A 52 -13.66 20.78 15.71
C TRP A 52 -14.75 20.50 16.73
N VAL A 53 -14.43 20.66 18.01
CA VAL A 53 -15.37 20.49 19.14
C VAL A 53 -15.19 21.63 20.14
N GLY A 54 -16.28 22.11 20.71
CA GLY A 54 -16.28 23.19 21.67
C GLY A 54 -17.31 23.00 22.77
N LYS A 55 -16.92 23.28 24.01
CA LYS A 55 -17.84 23.49 25.14
C LYS A 55 -18.51 24.86 25.06
N GLN A 56 -17.86 25.82 24.42
CA GLN A 56 -18.36 27.19 24.22
C GLN A 56 -17.95 27.69 22.84
N GLY A 57 -18.68 28.69 22.33
CA GLY A 57 -18.41 29.31 21.02
C GLY A 57 -18.80 28.46 19.80
N THR A 58 -18.54 29.02 18.62
CA THR A 58 -18.77 28.38 17.32
C THR A 58 -17.47 28.36 16.53
N ALA A 59 -17.28 27.36 15.69
CA ALA A 59 -16.15 27.34 14.76
C ALA A 59 -16.24 28.52 13.77
N ALA A 60 -15.08 28.99 13.30
CA ALA A 60 -15.03 29.96 12.20
C ALA A 60 -15.60 29.35 10.91
N GLU A 61 -16.16 30.17 10.02
CA GLU A 61 -16.75 29.72 8.75
C GLU A 61 -15.76 29.01 7.83
N THR A 62 -14.46 29.32 7.99
CA THR A 62 -13.38 28.70 7.24
C THR A 62 -12.29 28.20 8.18
N PHE A 63 -11.53 27.23 7.68
CA PHE A 63 -10.33 26.74 8.34
C PHE A 63 -9.17 26.72 7.34
N GLN A 64 -7.96 26.62 7.88
CA GLN A 64 -6.71 26.64 7.14
C GLN A 64 -5.89 25.41 7.49
N VAL A 65 -5.17 24.87 6.51
CA VAL A 65 -4.06 23.94 6.74
C VAL A 65 -2.78 24.73 6.50
N LEU A 66 -1.89 24.69 7.49
CA LEU A 66 -0.63 25.43 7.48
C LEU A 66 0.53 24.45 7.59
N GLU A 67 1.61 24.74 6.87
CA GLU A 67 2.85 23.97 6.98
C GLU A 67 3.48 24.19 8.36
N ALA A 68 3.85 23.10 9.03
CA ALA A 68 4.16 23.13 10.45
C ALA A 68 5.39 23.97 10.82
N LYS A 69 6.40 24.06 9.95
CA LYS A 69 7.65 24.79 10.23
C LYS A 69 7.55 26.29 9.95
N THR A 70 6.91 26.64 8.85
CA THR A 70 6.86 28.01 8.30
C THR A 70 5.57 28.73 8.66
N SER A 71 4.54 28.00 9.10
CA SER A 71 3.16 28.51 9.20
C SER A 71 2.66 29.10 7.88
N ALA A 72 3.19 28.65 6.74
CA ALA A 72 2.69 29.04 5.44
C ALA A 72 1.32 28.40 5.21
N LEU A 73 0.34 29.21 4.78
CA LEU A 73 -0.97 28.73 4.35
C LEU A 73 -0.80 27.88 3.09
N VAL A 74 -1.21 26.61 3.15
CA VAL A 74 -1.11 25.66 2.02
C VAL A 74 -2.48 25.19 1.51
N PHE A 75 -3.52 25.31 2.33
CA PHE A 75 -4.90 25.02 1.94
C PHE A 75 -5.89 25.81 2.78
N ARG A 76 -7.02 26.20 2.18
CA ARG A 76 -8.15 26.81 2.87
C ARG A 76 -9.40 25.99 2.57
N GLY A 77 -10.16 25.64 3.60
CA GLY A 77 -11.40 24.89 3.50
C GLY A 77 -12.56 25.61 4.17
N LYS A 78 -13.78 25.20 3.84
CA LYS A 78 -15.01 25.67 4.50
C LYS A 78 -15.37 24.71 5.62
N THR A 79 -15.71 25.25 6.78
CA THR A 79 -16.23 24.47 7.92
C THR A 79 -17.62 23.94 7.57
N SER A 80 -17.93 22.70 7.97
CA SER A 80 -19.26 22.12 7.72
C SER A 80 -20.38 22.90 8.43
N ALA A 81 -21.64 22.53 8.17
CA ALA A 81 -22.71 22.91 9.09
C ALA A 81 -22.45 22.33 10.49
N ALA A 82 -23.03 22.96 11.52
CA ALA A 82 -22.93 22.49 12.89
C ALA A 82 -23.62 21.13 13.05
N TYR A 83 -22.96 20.21 13.73
CA TYR A 83 -23.56 18.94 14.18
C TYR A 83 -24.20 19.07 15.57
N GLY A 84 -24.02 20.21 16.25
CA GLY A 84 -24.52 20.45 17.60
C GLY A 84 -23.71 19.74 18.68
N ALA A 85 -24.37 19.41 19.79
CA ALA A 85 -23.76 18.80 20.95
C ALA A 85 -23.43 17.31 20.72
N TYR A 86 -22.30 16.86 21.26
CA TYR A 86 -21.93 15.45 21.26
C TYR A 86 -20.97 15.14 22.42
N GLY A 87 -21.32 14.15 23.24
CA GLY A 87 -20.55 13.79 24.43
C GLY A 87 -20.37 14.99 25.37
N PRO A 88 -19.13 15.40 25.71
CA PRO A 88 -18.86 16.52 26.61
C PRO A 88 -18.96 17.90 25.93
N PHE A 89 -19.25 17.96 24.62
CA PHE A 89 -19.18 19.19 23.82
C PHE A 89 -20.58 19.72 23.47
N ASN A 90 -20.71 21.04 23.43
CA ASN A 90 -21.96 21.74 23.11
C ASN A 90 -22.10 22.09 21.62
N GLN A 91 -20.97 22.23 20.92
CA GLN A 91 -20.93 22.51 19.47
C GLN A 91 -19.81 21.72 18.81
N SER A 92 -20.03 21.34 17.54
CA SER A 92 -19.10 20.51 16.80
C SER A 92 -19.24 20.63 15.29
N TYR A 93 -18.12 20.51 14.56
CA TYR A 93 -18.01 20.71 13.12
C TYR A 93 -16.98 19.78 12.49
N ARG A 94 -17.20 19.39 11.23
CA ARG A 94 -16.24 18.63 10.43
C ARG A 94 -15.45 19.57 9.51
N LEU A 95 -14.15 19.33 9.41
CA LEU A 95 -13.18 20.11 8.62
C LEU A 95 -12.57 19.16 7.58
N ASN A 96 -13.18 19.07 6.39
CA ASN A 96 -12.73 18.17 5.32
C ASN A 96 -11.69 18.85 4.44
N PHE A 97 -10.48 18.29 4.41
CA PHE A 97 -9.35 18.77 3.60
C PHE A 97 -8.82 17.69 2.66
N SER A 98 -9.67 16.74 2.27
CA SER A 98 -9.30 15.61 1.40
C SER A 98 -8.72 16.07 0.06
N ALA A 99 -9.17 17.21 -0.45
CA ALA A 99 -8.66 17.82 -1.68
C ALA A 99 -7.18 18.27 -1.59
N PHE A 100 -6.64 18.43 -0.38
CA PHE A 100 -5.22 18.73 -0.18
C PHE A 100 -4.39 17.45 -0.20
N THR A 101 -3.41 17.38 -1.11
CA THR A 101 -2.66 16.15 -1.40
C THR A 101 -1.15 16.29 -1.25
N LYS A 102 -0.60 17.48 -0.99
CA LYS A 102 0.86 17.67 -0.92
C LYS A 102 1.43 16.98 0.33
N PRO A 103 2.38 16.02 0.20
CA PRO A 103 3.04 15.43 1.36
C PRO A 103 3.78 16.47 2.21
N GLY A 104 3.86 16.27 3.52
CA GLY A 104 4.48 17.21 4.45
C GLY A 104 3.98 17.08 5.89
N HIS A 105 4.35 18.04 6.74
CA HIS A 105 3.88 18.16 8.12
C HIS A 105 3.03 19.41 8.24
N TYR A 106 1.85 19.28 8.84
CA TYR A 106 0.84 20.32 8.83
C TYR A 106 0.11 20.41 10.16
N TYR A 107 -0.54 21.54 10.41
CA TYR A 107 -1.58 21.67 11.41
C TYR A 107 -2.78 22.39 10.80
N ILE A 108 -3.96 22.18 11.41
CA ILE A 108 -5.18 22.87 11.04
C ILE A 108 -5.42 24.01 12.02
N GLN A 109 -5.86 25.15 11.50
CA GLN A 109 -6.30 26.30 12.26
C GLN A 109 -7.71 26.71 11.85
N CYS A 110 -8.60 26.88 12.84
CA CYS A 110 -9.96 27.35 12.65
C CYS A 110 -10.27 28.43 13.70
N GLY A 111 -10.25 29.70 13.28
CA GLY A 111 -10.17 30.84 14.19
C GLY A 111 -8.88 30.77 15.02
N GLU A 112 -9.02 30.87 16.34
CA GLU A 112 -7.92 30.75 17.30
C GLU A 112 -7.58 29.30 17.70
N VAL A 113 -8.39 28.33 17.26
CA VAL A 113 -8.21 26.92 17.63
C VAL A 113 -7.25 26.24 16.66
N ARG A 114 -6.25 25.54 17.21
CA ARG A 114 -5.19 24.85 16.46
C ARG A 114 -5.17 23.35 16.78
N SER A 115 -5.01 22.51 15.76
CA SER A 115 -4.78 21.07 15.93
C SER A 115 -3.32 20.77 16.32
N PRO A 116 -3.03 19.56 16.86
CA PRO A 116 -1.69 19.01 16.84
C PRO A 116 -1.14 18.92 15.40
N VAL A 117 0.19 18.75 15.29
CA VAL A 117 0.83 18.54 13.99
C VAL A 117 0.57 17.11 13.51
N PHE A 118 0.22 16.95 12.23
CA PHE A 118 0.07 15.66 11.56
C PHE A 118 0.88 15.58 10.27
N ARG A 119 1.08 14.36 9.78
CA ARG A 119 1.84 14.08 8.56
C ARG A 119 0.90 13.68 7.42
N LEU A 120 1.16 14.21 6.22
CA LEU A 120 0.68 13.63 4.96
C LEU A 120 1.85 12.94 4.28
N ALA A 121 1.77 11.63 4.07
CA ALA A 121 2.80 10.88 3.38
C ALA A 121 2.25 9.59 2.76
N ASP A 122 2.86 9.10 1.68
CA ASP A 122 2.45 7.83 1.08
C ASP A 122 2.79 6.63 1.98
N ASN A 123 3.73 6.77 2.91
CA ASN A 123 4.18 5.71 3.81
C ASN A 123 3.62 5.81 5.24
N ILE A 124 2.45 6.44 5.44
CA ILE A 124 1.87 6.65 6.78
C ILE A 124 1.66 5.36 7.56
N TYR A 125 1.27 4.28 6.88
CA TYR A 125 0.96 2.98 7.49
C TYR A 125 2.13 1.99 7.43
N GLU A 126 3.28 2.37 6.85
CA GLU A 126 4.42 1.46 6.72
C GLU A 126 4.93 1.01 8.11
N GLY A 127 5.08 -0.30 8.30
CA GLY A 127 5.57 -0.90 9.55
C GLY A 127 4.55 -0.96 10.69
N THR A 128 3.36 -0.37 10.56
CA THR A 128 2.35 -0.34 11.63
C THR A 128 1.75 -1.71 11.95
N ALA A 129 1.58 -2.57 10.95
CA ALA A 129 1.14 -3.96 11.13
C ALA A 129 2.20 -4.79 11.90
N ASP A 130 3.48 -4.70 11.52
CA ASP A 130 4.59 -5.37 12.22
C ASP A 130 4.76 -4.85 13.66
N PHE A 131 4.53 -3.56 13.89
CA PHE A 131 4.56 -2.98 15.24
C PHE A 131 3.50 -3.62 16.14
N SER A 132 2.30 -3.87 15.60
CA SER A 132 1.19 -4.51 16.33
C SER A 132 1.48 -5.98 16.69
N LEU A 133 2.33 -6.68 15.92
CA LEU A 133 2.78 -8.04 16.26
C LEU A 133 3.66 -8.11 17.52
N ARG A 134 4.20 -6.98 18.00
CA ARG A 134 5.00 -6.94 19.24
C ARG A 134 4.13 -7.30 20.45
N TYR A 135 2.91 -6.76 20.51
CA TYR A 135 1.94 -7.12 21.54
C TYR A 135 1.52 -8.59 21.42
N MET A 136 1.23 -9.08 20.21
CA MET A 136 0.92 -10.51 19.99
C MET A 136 2.01 -11.45 20.55
N ARG A 137 3.29 -11.14 20.30
CA ARG A 137 4.42 -11.90 20.84
C ARG A 137 4.53 -11.81 22.36
N GLN A 138 4.22 -10.66 22.93
CA GLN A 138 4.20 -10.44 24.38
C GLN A 138 3.13 -11.29 25.07
N GLN A 139 2.03 -11.59 24.37
CA GLN A 139 0.95 -12.43 24.86
C GLN A 139 1.22 -13.94 24.73
N ARG A 140 2.36 -14.39 24.19
CA ARG A 140 2.63 -15.83 24.04
C ARG A 140 2.72 -16.55 25.40
N SER A 141 1.95 -17.63 25.53
CA SER A 141 2.02 -18.63 26.61
C SER A 141 2.90 -19.81 26.20
N GLY A 142 3.50 -20.55 27.13
CA GLY A 142 4.65 -21.42 26.81
C GLY A 142 5.92 -20.58 26.78
N PHE A 143 6.72 -20.63 25.70
CA PHE A 143 7.87 -19.72 25.57
C PHE A 143 7.41 -18.30 25.24
N ASN A 144 7.69 -17.36 26.15
CA ASN A 144 7.38 -15.95 25.98
C ASN A 144 8.66 -15.19 25.56
N PRO A 145 8.75 -14.72 24.30
CA PRO A 145 9.97 -14.06 23.79
C PRO A 145 10.24 -12.71 24.45
N PHE A 146 9.22 -12.04 24.97
CA PHE A 146 9.38 -10.75 25.64
C PHE A 146 10.06 -10.92 27.00
N LEU A 147 9.59 -11.88 27.81
CA LEU A 147 10.21 -12.23 29.09
C LEU A 147 11.49 -13.08 28.94
N LYS A 148 11.70 -13.67 27.76
CA LYS A 148 12.76 -14.65 27.47
C LYS A 148 12.74 -15.83 28.45
N ASP A 149 11.54 -16.23 28.85
CA ASP A 149 11.27 -17.27 29.82
C ASP A 149 9.97 -18.01 29.43
N SER A 150 9.65 -19.09 30.13
CA SER A 150 8.44 -19.87 29.88
C SER A 150 7.40 -19.75 30.99
N CYS A 151 6.13 -19.85 30.61
CA CYS A 151 4.99 -19.84 31.51
C CYS A 151 4.01 -20.96 31.15
N HIS A 152 3.20 -21.38 32.12
CA HIS A 152 2.11 -22.35 31.91
C HIS A 152 2.51 -23.65 31.17
N THR A 153 3.75 -24.11 31.37
CA THR A 153 4.33 -25.25 30.64
C THR A 153 3.73 -26.62 31.01
N LYS A 154 2.88 -26.65 32.04
CA LYS A 154 2.19 -27.85 32.54
C LYS A 154 0.71 -27.92 32.14
N ASP A 155 0.24 -27.02 31.27
CA ASP A 155 -1.14 -27.08 30.82
C ASP A 155 -1.41 -28.36 30.05
N GLY A 156 -2.47 -29.12 30.37
CA GLY A 156 -3.57 -28.88 31.30
C GLY A 156 -4.29 -30.17 31.66
N PHE A 157 -5.44 -30.06 32.33
CA PHE A 157 -6.30 -31.21 32.68
C PHE A 157 -7.73 -31.03 32.18
N THR A 158 -8.32 -32.07 31.60
CA THR A 158 -9.62 -31.98 30.90
C THR A 158 -10.82 -32.01 31.84
N MET A 159 -11.88 -31.32 31.46
CA MET A 159 -13.21 -31.43 32.07
C MET A 159 -14.30 -31.54 30.99
N TYR A 160 -15.41 -32.24 31.31
CA TYR A 160 -16.62 -32.34 30.49
C TYR A 160 -16.50 -33.11 29.16
N GLY A 161 -15.39 -33.81 28.95
CA GLY A 161 -15.15 -34.56 27.72
C GLY A 161 -15.50 -36.05 27.80
N PRO A 162 -15.31 -36.80 26.71
CA PRO A 162 -15.55 -38.25 26.67
C PRO A 162 -14.47 -39.06 27.41
N MET A 163 -13.38 -38.43 27.82
CA MET A 163 -12.37 -38.99 28.70
C MET A 163 -12.77 -38.77 30.17
N ARG A 164 -12.12 -39.48 31.09
CA ARG A 164 -12.30 -39.22 32.52
C ARG A 164 -11.88 -37.78 32.85
N ASP A 165 -12.68 -37.08 33.65
CA ASP A 165 -12.31 -35.75 34.14
C ASP A 165 -10.96 -35.78 34.86
N SER A 166 -10.24 -34.66 34.76
CA SER A 166 -8.85 -34.49 35.23
C SER A 166 -7.83 -35.35 34.47
N THR A 167 -8.15 -35.85 33.28
CA THR A 167 -7.14 -36.44 32.38
C THR A 167 -6.16 -35.35 31.94
N HIS A 168 -4.86 -35.59 32.08
CA HIS A 168 -3.84 -34.67 31.60
C HIS A 168 -3.77 -34.67 30.05
N ILE A 169 -3.65 -33.49 29.46
CA ILE A 169 -3.40 -33.28 28.03
C ILE A 169 -2.45 -32.10 27.85
N ASP A 170 -1.44 -32.21 26.96
CA ASP A 170 -0.61 -31.04 26.64
C ASP A 170 -1.39 -30.06 25.75
N VAL A 171 -1.73 -28.91 26.31
CA VAL A 171 -2.30 -27.74 25.61
C VAL A 171 -1.50 -26.46 25.90
N SER A 172 -0.24 -26.60 26.31
CA SER A 172 0.68 -25.47 26.47
C SER A 172 0.92 -24.74 25.14
N GLY A 173 1.16 -23.43 25.18
CA GLY A 173 1.30 -22.59 23.98
C GLY A 173 0.16 -21.58 23.82
N GLY A 174 0.02 -21.01 22.62
CA GLY A 174 -1.05 -20.05 22.31
C GLY A 174 -0.80 -18.67 22.91
N TRP A 175 -1.83 -17.85 22.99
CA TRP A 175 -1.76 -16.51 23.56
C TRP A 175 -2.65 -16.38 24.79
N HIS A 176 -2.18 -15.64 25.79
CA HIS A 176 -3.02 -15.03 26.82
C HIS A 176 -3.97 -14.04 26.14
N ASP A 177 -5.25 -14.10 26.51
CA ASP A 177 -6.31 -13.37 25.80
C ASP A 177 -6.19 -11.85 25.99
N ALA A 178 -5.89 -11.44 27.23
CA ALA A 178 -5.61 -10.06 27.60
C ALA A 178 -4.58 -10.02 28.75
N THR A 179 -4.79 -9.23 29.81
CA THR A 179 -3.83 -9.26 30.94
C THR A 179 -4.01 -10.44 31.88
N ASP A 180 -5.18 -11.05 31.88
CA ASP A 180 -5.41 -12.36 32.45
C ASP A 180 -4.68 -13.43 31.62
N TYR A 181 -4.54 -14.63 32.17
CA TYR A 181 -3.88 -15.73 31.45
C TYR A 181 -4.86 -16.73 30.86
N LEU A 182 -6.13 -16.36 30.75
CA LEU A 182 -7.15 -17.16 30.09
C LEU A 182 -6.82 -17.30 28.60
N GLN A 183 -7.23 -18.43 28.02
CA GLN A 183 -7.02 -18.68 26.60
C GLN A 183 -8.27 -19.35 26.02
N TYR A 184 -8.85 -18.71 25.01
CA TYR A 184 -10.09 -19.17 24.38
C TYR A 184 -9.87 -19.52 22.93
N VAL A 185 -10.50 -20.60 22.47
CA VAL A 185 -10.53 -20.91 21.03
C VAL A 185 -11.30 -19.84 20.27
N THR A 186 -12.39 -19.32 20.84
CA THR A 186 -13.19 -18.23 20.25
C THR A 186 -12.30 -17.10 19.73
N THR A 187 -11.46 -16.52 20.58
CA THR A 187 -10.57 -15.41 20.23
C THR A 187 -9.32 -15.87 19.49
N SER A 188 -8.64 -16.91 19.95
CA SER A 188 -7.37 -17.38 19.36
C SER A 188 -7.51 -17.90 17.94
N ALA A 189 -8.61 -18.59 17.62
CA ALA A 189 -8.86 -19.06 16.25
C ALA A 189 -9.19 -17.90 15.31
N ASN A 190 -9.95 -16.90 15.76
CA ASN A 190 -10.20 -15.69 15.00
C ASN A 190 -8.91 -14.86 14.78
N ALA A 191 -8.08 -14.70 15.81
CA ALA A 191 -6.78 -14.04 15.71
C ALA A 191 -5.87 -14.77 14.70
N THR A 192 -5.79 -16.10 14.81
CA THR A 192 -5.05 -16.95 13.86
C THR A 192 -5.55 -16.75 12.43
N TYR A 193 -6.88 -16.72 12.22
CA TYR A 193 -7.47 -16.46 10.92
C TYR A 193 -7.07 -15.08 10.37
N HIS A 194 -7.16 -14.02 11.17
CA HIS A 194 -6.77 -12.66 10.76
C HIS A 194 -5.30 -12.57 10.36
N LEU A 195 -4.38 -13.17 11.13
CA LEU A 195 -2.95 -13.16 10.80
C LEU A 195 -2.68 -13.91 9.49
N LEU A 196 -3.30 -15.08 9.30
CA LEU A 196 -3.20 -15.83 8.04
C LEU A 196 -3.80 -15.06 6.86
N ALA A 197 -4.95 -14.42 7.06
CA ALA A 197 -5.64 -13.64 6.03
C ALA A 197 -4.83 -12.40 5.67
N ALA A 198 -4.21 -11.74 6.65
CA ALA A 198 -3.36 -10.57 6.42
C ALA A 198 -2.13 -10.97 5.59
N TYR A 199 -1.48 -12.09 5.90
CA TYR A 199 -0.39 -12.61 5.09
C TYR A 199 -0.84 -13.01 3.68
N ARG A 200 -1.98 -13.68 3.54
CA ARG A 200 -2.52 -14.09 2.23
C ARG A 200 -2.83 -12.88 1.34
N ASP A 201 -3.47 -11.87 1.92
CA ASP A 201 -4.02 -10.72 1.19
C ASP A 201 -2.98 -9.63 0.94
N PHE A 202 -2.02 -9.47 1.85
CA PHE A 202 -1.01 -8.40 1.85
C PHE A 202 0.40 -8.94 2.17
N PRO A 203 0.88 -10.01 1.49
CA PRO A 203 2.13 -10.67 1.82
C PRO A 203 3.35 -9.74 1.75
N GLU A 204 3.28 -8.69 0.94
CA GLU A 204 4.35 -7.73 0.77
C GLU A 204 4.58 -6.89 2.03
N VAL A 205 3.56 -6.67 2.87
CA VAL A 205 3.60 -5.71 3.99
C VAL A 205 4.60 -6.11 5.06
N PHE A 206 4.66 -7.40 5.36
CA PHE A 206 5.31 -7.94 6.56
C PHE A 206 6.79 -8.18 6.35
N SER A 207 7.59 -7.86 7.37
CA SER A 207 9.03 -8.13 7.38
C SER A 207 9.35 -9.55 7.89
N ASP A 208 10.63 -9.91 7.82
CA ASP A 208 11.23 -11.12 8.40
C ASP A 208 12.38 -10.64 9.30
N ARG A 209 12.03 -10.31 10.54
CA ARG A 209 12.92 -9.73 11.55
C ARG A 209 12.90 -10.50 12.86
N HIS A 210 12.00 -11.48 13.01
CA HIS A 210 11.93 -12.35 14.17
C HIS A 210 11.96 -13.82 13.76
N GLN A 211 12.62 -14.64 14.58
CA GLN A 211 12.62 -16.09 14.43
C GLN A 211 11.24 -16.64 14.80
N ALA A 212 11.00 -17.92 14.50
CA ALA A 212 9.71 -18.58 14.81
C ALA A 212 9.35 -18.54 16.32
N ASN A 213 10.36 -18.53 17.19
CA ASN A 213 10.17 -18.41 18.65
C ASN A 213 9.89 -16.97 19.11
N GLY A 214 9.91 -15.98 18.21
CA GLY A 214 9.63 -14.57 18.48
C GLY A 214 10.83 -13.74 18.94
N LEU A 215 12.04 -14.32 19.02
CA LEU A 215 13.28 -13.57 19.29
C LEU A 215 13.75 -12.83 18.02
N GLU A 216 14.53 -11.77 18.18
CA GLU A 216 15.11 -11.01 17.07
C GLU A 216 15.98 -11.89 16.14
N GLY A 217 15.92 -11.59 14.83
CA GLY A 217 16.66 -12.25 13.75
C GLY A 217 15.73 -12.81 12.67
N SER A 218 16.22 -13.07 11.46
CA SER A 218 15.40 -13.55 10.32
C SER A 218 15.45 -15.07 10.13
N ASN A 219 14.37 -15.71 9.72
CA ASN A 219 14.31 -17.16 9.44
C ASN A 219 13.82 -17.51 8.02
N GLY A 220 13.62 -16.53 7.15
CA GLY A 220 13.10 -16.70 5.80
C GLY A 220 11.57 -16.77 5.70
N THR A 221 10.86 -16.57 6.82
CA THR A 221 9.39 -16.56 6.92
C THR A 221 8.93 -15.18 7.36
N ALA A 222 7.81 -14.69 6.80
CA ALA A 222 7.25 -13.43 7.26
C ALA A 222 6.83 -13.53 8.74
N ASP A 223 7.17 -12.53 9.52
CA ASP A 223 6.92 -12.42 10.95
C ASP A 223 5.46 -12.75 11.34
N VAL A 224 4.51 -12.25 10.54
CA VAL A 224 3.06 -12.52 10.72
C VAL A 224 2.70 -14.00 10.56
N LEU A 225 3.41 -14.72 9.68
CA LEU A 225 3.13 -16.13 9.42
C LEU A 225 3.74 -17.02 10.51
N ASP A 226 4.87 -16.62 11.09
CA ASP A 226 5.39 -17.25 12.31
C ASP A 226 4.45 -17.06 13.50
N GLU A 227 3.89 -15.86 13.67
CA GLU A 227 2.88 -15.59 14.70
C GLU A 227 1.61 -16.41 14.43
N ALA A 228 1.10 -16.43 13.19
CA ALA A 228 -0.04 -17.28 12.82
C ALA A 228 0.22 -18.77 13.11
N LYS A 229 1.44 -19.26 12.85
CA LYS A 229 1.86 -20.64 13.14
C LYS A 229 1.85 -20.93 14.64
N TRP A 230 2.18 -19.96 15.49
CA TRP A 230 2.06 -20.09 16.94
C TRP A 230 0.62 -20.42 17.36
N GLY A 231 -0.35 -19.66 16.84
CA GLY A 231 -1.78 -19.92 17.04
C GLY A 231 -2.21 -21.28 16.49
N LEU A 232 -1.83 -21.61 15.25
CA LEU A 232 -2.12 -22.91 14.62
C LEU A 232 -1.61 -24.11 15.44
N ASN A 233 -0.40 -24.01 16.00
CA ASN A 233 0.17 -25.05 16.84
C ASN A 233 -0.67 -25.28 18.10
N TRP A 234 -1.16 -24.21 18.73
CA TRP A 234 -2.06 -24.33 19.87
C TRP A 234 -3.43 -24.89 19.48
N LEU A 235 -4.01 -24.43 18.37
CA LEU A 235 -5.27 -24.97 17.85
C LEU A 235 -5.18 -26.47 17.53
N LEU A 236 -4.04 -26.96 17.05
CA LEU A 236 -3.82 -28.40 16.82
C LEU A 236 -3.88 -29.20 18.14
N LYS A 237 -3.42 -28.63 19.25
CA LYS A 237 -3.53 -29.22 20.60
C LYS A 237 -4.96 -29.16 21.14
N MET A 238 -5.72 -28.10 20.81
CA MET A 238 -7.12 -27.93 21.19
C MET A 238 -8.11 -28.72 20.32
N HIS A 239 -7.67 -29.25 19.17
CA HIS A 239 -8.39 -30.24 18.36
C HIS A 239 -7.50 -31.48 18.05
N PRO A 240 -7.11 -32.25 19.08
CA PRO A 240 -6.03 -33.26 18.95
C PRO A 240 -6.49 -34.51 18.18
N LYS A 241 -7.78 -34.86 18.27
CA LYS A 241 -8.41 -35.99 17.57
C LYS A 241 -9.61 -35.51 16.77
N LYS A 242 -9.99 -36.26 15.73
CA LYS A 242 -11.11 -35.91 14.83
C LYS A 242 -12.42 -35.59 15.57
N ASN A 243 -12.64 -36.20 16.73
CA ASN A 243 -13.84 -36.05 17.56
C ASN A 243 -13.59 -35.38 18.91
N TRP A 244 -12.40 -34.81 19.16
CA TRP A 244 -12.08 -34.10 20.40
C TRP A 244 -11.86 -32.63 20.11
N MET A 245 -12.62 -31.76 20.78
CA MET A 245 -12.52 -30.33 20.62
C MET A 245 -12.64 -29.68 22.00
N PHE A 246 -11.77 -28.72 22.28
CA PHE A 246 -11.80 -27.95 23.52
C PHE A 246 -12.13 -26.50 23.20
N ASN A 247 -12.81 -25.80 24.10
CA ASN A 247 -13.22 -24.40 23.89
C ASN A 247 -12.34 -23.39 24.63
N GLN A 248 -11.80 -23.80 25.78
CA GLN A 248 -11.16 -22.88 26.73
C GLN A 248 -10.12 -23.60 27.58
N LEU A 249 -9.08 -22.86 27.95
CA LEU A 249 -8.05 -23.20 28.92
C LEU A 249 -8.05 -22.14 30.03
N ALA A 250 -8.02 -22.62 31.29
CA ALA A 250 -8.26 -21.85 32.51
C ALA A 250 -9.69 -21.28 32.63
N ASP A 251 -10.01 -20.59 33.73
CA ASP A 251 -11.27 -19.86 33.98
C ASP A 251 -11.02 -18.71 34.97
N ASP A 252 -12.03 -17.90 35.26
CA ASP A 252 -11.95 -16.67 36.07
C ASP A 252 -11.39 -16.84 37.50
N ARG A 253 -11.05 -18.06 37.94
CA ARG A 253 -10.11 -18.25 39.05
C ARG A 253 -8.76 -17.55 38.81
N ASP A 254 -8.40 -17.31 37.55
CA ASP A 254 -7.22 -16.55 37.12
C ASP A 254 -7.17 -15.13 37.69
N HIS A 255 -8.32 -14.53 38.00
CA HIS A 255 -8.42 -13.16 38.52
C HIS A 255 -7.98 -13.03 39.99
N ALA A 256 -7.05 -13.87 40.46
CA ALA A 256 -6.45 -13.85 41.78
C ALA A 256 -5.30 -12.82 41.91
N GLY A 257 -5.45 -11.66 41.27
CA GLY A 257 -4.51 -10.53 41.31
C GLY A 257 -3.50 -10.48 40.16
N MET A 258 -2.92 -9.28 39.96
CA MET A 258 -1.91 -9.00 38.94
C MET A 258 -0.61 -9.74 39.24
N ARG A 259 0.01 -10.37 38.23
CA ARG A 259 1.29 -11.09 38.35
C ARG A 259 2.01 -11.15 37.01
N LEU A 260 3.20 -11.75 36.91
CA LEU A 260 3.75 -12.11 35.59
C LEU A 260 3.31 -13.52 35.23
N PRO A 261 3.19 -13.88 33.94
CA PRO A 261 2.72 -15.21 33.55
C PRO A 261 3.68 -16.32 34.00
N ASN A 262 5.00 -16.06 34.01
CA ASN A 262 5.99 -16.99 34.55
C ASN A 262 6.03 -17.06 36.09
N LYS A 263 5.22 -16.25 36.78
CA LYS A 263 5.05 -16.22 38.24
C LYS A 263 3.62 -16.57 38.65
N ASP A 264 2.82 -17.13 37.74
CA ASP A 264 1.46 -17.50 38.03
C ASP A 264 1.40 -18.74 38.94
N LEU A 265 0.84 -18.55 40.14
CA LEU A 265 0.67 -19.59 41.16
C LEU A 265 -0.81 -19.92 41.43
N VAL A 266 -1.74 -19.48 40.57
CA VAL A 266 -3.17 -19.80 40.72
C VAL A 266 -3.37 -21.31 40.73
N ASP A 267 -4.25 -21.76 41.63
CA ASP A 267 -4.55 -23.17 41.81
C ASP A 267 -5.95 -23.49 41.25
N TYR A 268 -5.98 -24.37 40.25
CA TYR A 268 -7.19 -24.85 39.60
C TYR A 268 -7.69 -26.19 40.16
N GLY A 269 -7.12 -26.64 41.29
CA GLY A 269 -7.40 -27.94 41.93
C GLY A 269 -6.27 -28.96 41.77
N MET A 270 -5.12 -28.55 41.22
CA MET A 270 -3.97 -29.41 40.93
C MET A 270 -2.70 -28.97 41.70
N GLY A 271 -2.83 -28.02 42.62
CA GLY A 271 -1.73 -27.37 43.32
C GLY A 271 -1.29 -26.07 42.65
N LYS A 272 -0.67 -25.18 43.44
CA LYS A 272 -0.23 -23.85 42.99
C LYS A 272 0.70 -23.92 41.77
N GLY A 273 0.35 -23.19 40.70
CA GLY A 273 1.16 -23.08 39.49
C GLY A 273 1.30 -24.39 38.69
N ASN A 274 0.42 -25.37 38.93
CA ASN A 274 0.35 -26.60 38.15
C ASN A 274 -0.67 -26.47 37.00
N ALA A 275 -1.00 -27.61 36.37
CA ALA A 275 -1.91 -27.71 35.24
C ALA A 275 -3.21 -26.93 35.45
N ARG A 276 -3.65 -26.22 34.41
CA ARG A 276 -4.91 -25.47 34.38
C ARG A 276 -6.02 -26.30 33.71
N VAL A 277 -7.27 -25.99 34.04
CA VAL A 277 -8.44 -26.70 33.50
C VAL A 277 -8.59 -26.47 32.00
N VAL A 278 -8.98 -27.50 31.25
CA VAL A 278 -9.30 -27.43 29.81
C VAL A 278 -10.74 -27.90 29.60
N TYR A 279 -11.61 -27.01 29.13
CA TYR A 279 -13.04 -27.27 28.95
C TYR A 279 -13.30 -27.89 27.57
N PHE A 280 -13.86 -29.10 27.56
CA PHE A 280 -14.25 -29.79 26.32
C PHE A 280 -15.48 -29.12 25.69
N ALA A 281 -15.50 -28.93 24.37
CA ALA A 281 -16.64 -28.36 23.65
C ALA A 281 -17.72 -29.44 23.42
N ASN A 282 -18.55 -29.72 24.45
CA ASN A 282 -19.64 -30.70 24.34
C ASN A 282 -20.97 -30.10 23.87
N GLY A 283 -21.10 -28.77 23.83
CA GLY A 283 -22.32 -28.06 23.43
C GLY A 283 -23.39 -27.94 24.51
N GLU A 284 -23.07 -28.29 25.75
CA GLU A 284 -23.98 -28.18 26.90
C GLU A 284 -23.52 -27.04 27.84
N PRO A 285 -24.41 -26.51 28.71
CA PRO A 285 -24.04 -25.56 29.74
C PRO A 285 -22.91 -26.04 30.67
N GLN A 286 -21.86 -25.26 30.80
CA GLN A 286 -20.63 -25.58 31.55
C GLN A 286 -20.24 -24.51 32.56
N GLY A 287 -19.60 -24.96 33.63
CA GLY A 287 -19.07 -24.14 34.72
C GLY A 287 -18.84 -25.01 35.95
N LEU A 288 -17.60 -25.03 36.45
CA LEU A 288 -17.20 -25.89 37.58
C LEU A 288 -17.62 -25.31 38.95
N GLY A 289 -17.93 -24.02 38.98
CA GLY A 289 -18.34 -23.30 40.19
C GLY A 289 -19.86 -23.14 40.31
N LYS A 290 -20.27 -22.03 40.92
CA LYS A 290 -21.70 -21.69 41.09
C LYS A 290 -22.34 -21.27 39.76
N TYR A 291 -21.58 -20.60 38.90
CA TYR A 291 -22.07 -20.05 37.64
C TYR A 291 -21.86 -21.03 36.50
N LYS A 292 -22.74 -20.98 35.51
CA LYS A 292 -22.65 -21.73 34.26
C LYS A 292 -22.90 -20.82 33.08
N ASN A 293 -22.29 -21.14 31.95
CA ASN A 293 -22.61 -20.52 30.66
C ASN A 293 -23.94 -21.06 30.10
N ARG A 294 -24.27 -20.67 28.87
CA ARG A 294 -25.52 -21.02 28.18
C ARG A 294 -25.25 -21.60 26.79
N SER A 295 -24.19 -22.39 26.66
CA SER A 295 -23.87 -23.09 25.41
C SER A 295 -25.05 -23.94 24.92
N THR A 296 -25.24 -23.98 23.61
CA THR A 296 -26.33 -24.71 22.93
C THR A 296 -25.84 -25.65 21.85
N GLY A 297 -24.55 -25.62 21.52
CA GLY A 297 -23.95 -26.46 20.49
C GLY A 297 -22.44 -26.23 20.41
N LEU A 298 -21.81 -26.71 19.34
CA LEU A 298 -20.35 -26.56 19.16
C LEU A 298 -19.97 -25.94 17.81
N ALA A 299 -20.96 -25.50 17.03
CA ALA A 299 -20.76 -25.02 15.68
C ALA A 299 -19.95 -23.71 15.62
N SER A 300 -20.09 -22.80 16.58
CA SER A 300 -19.27 -21.56 16.61
C SER A 300 -17.78 -21.87 16.71
N THR A 301 -17.38 -22.64 17.73
CA THR A 301 -15.99 -23.10 17.91
C THR A 301 -15.50 -23.96 16.74
N ALA A 302 -16.34 -24.86 16.23
CA ALA A 302 -15.98 -25.72 15.11
C ALA A 302 -15.75 -24.96 13.80
N GLY A 303 -16.58 -23.95 13.52
CA GLY A 303 -16.43 -23.08 12.36
C GLY A 303 -15.14 -22.27 12.42
N LYS A 304 -14.79 -21.74 13.61
CA LYS A 304 -13.53 -21.03 13.84
C LYS A 304 -12.30 -21.92 13.66
N PHE A 305 -12.30 -23.15 14.19
CA PHE A 305 -11.26 -24.13 13.89
C PHE A 305 -11.15 -24.43 12.39
N SER A 306 -12.30 -24.73 11.77
CA SER A 306 -12.34 -25.18 10.39
C SER A 306 -11.84 -24.09 9.43
N SER A 307 -12.27 -22.85 9.61
CA SER A 307 -11.85 -21.70 8.79
C SER A 307 -10.35 -21.41 8.92
N ALA A 308 -9.81 -21.36 10.15
CA ALA A 308 -8.38 -21.15 10.38
C ALA A 308 -7.53 -22.26 9.74
N PHE A 309 -7.89 -23.53 9.95
CA PHE A 309 -7.18 -24.65 9.35
C PHE A 309 -7.35 -24.73 7.82
N ALA A 310 -8.51 -24.39 7.26
CA ALA A 310 -8.71 -24.37 5.81
C ALA A 310 -7.83 -23.31 5.13
N LEU A 311 -7.75 -22.13 5.74
CA LEU A 311 -6.88 -21.06 5.26
C LEU A 311 -5.41 -21.44 5.39
N ALA A 312 -5.01 -22.01 6.53
CA ALA A 312 -3.65 -22.52 6.74
C ALA A 312 -3.27 -23.59 5.69
N ALA A 313 -4.17 -24.55 5.40
CA ALA A 313 -3.94 -25.55 4.37
C ALA A 313 -3.63 -24.91 3.01
N SER A 314 -4.32 -23.82 2.68
CA SER A 314 -4.10 -23.07 1.43
C SER A 314 -2.76 -22.32 1.43
N VAL A 315 -2.41 -21.67 2.55
CA VAL A 315 -1.15 -20.91 2.70
C VAL A 315 0.07 -21.82 2.66
N TYR A 316 0.04 -22.96 3.34
CA TYR A 316 1.18 -23.89 3.41
C TYR A 316 1.27 -24.85 2.22
N GLN A 317 0.29 -24.87 1.32
CA GLN A 317 0.21 -25.85 0.22
C GLN A 317 1.49 -25.92 -0.64
N LYS A 318 2.19 -24.79 -0.81
CA LYS A 318 3.42 -24.70 -1.62
C LYS A 318 4.69 -24.94 -0.81
N THR A 319 4.73 -24.50 0.44
CA THR A 319 5.93 -24.48 1.28
C THR A 319 6.07 -25.72 2.14
N ASP A 320 4.95 -26.28 2.61
CA ASP A 320 4.89 -27.51 3.40
C ASP A 320 3.61 -28.30 3.09
N PRO A 321 3.62 -29.13 2.02
CA PRO A 321 2.46 -29.92 1.64
C PRO A 321 1.99 -30.92 2.70
N GLY A 322 2.90 -31.41 3.55
CA GLY A 322 2.58 -32.33 4.63
C GLY A 322 1.76 -31.65 5.72
N LEU A 323 2.21 -30.46 6.13
CA LEU A 323 1.47 -29.62 7.07
C LEU A 323 0.15 -29.13 6.48
N ALA A 324 0.13 -28.76 5.20
CA ALA A 324 -1.10 -28.39 4.49
C ALA A 324 -2.14 -29.52 4.49
N LYS A 325 -1.70 -30.77 4.28
CA LYS A 325 -2.57 -31.96 4.37
C LYS A 325 -3.13 -32.13 5.78
N LEU A 326 -2.29 -32.00 6.82
CA LEU A 326 -2.74 -32.08 8.21
C LEU A 326 -3.82 -31.02 8.50
N PHE A 327 -3.59 -29.77 8.12
CA PHE A 327 -4.57 -28.70 8.31
C PHE A 327 -5.86 -28.95 7.53
N ARG A 328 -5.78 -29.46 6.29
CA ARG A 328 -6.97 -29.87 5.54
C ARG A 328 -7.78 -30.93 6.30
N GLU A 329 -7.13 -31.96 6.82
CA GLU A 329 -7.79 -33.03 7.58
C GLU A 329 -8.45 -32.50 8.86
N LYS A 330 -7.76 -31.61 9.60
CA LYS A 330 -8.28 -30.96 10.80
C LYS A 330 -9.45 -30.03 10.51
N SER A 331 -9.38 -29.30 9.40
CA SER A 331 -10.47 -28.42 8.96
C SER A 331 -11.74 -29.22 8.64
N LEU A 332 -11.59 -30.33 7.92
CA LEU A 332 -12.69 -31.23 7.57
C LEU A 332 -13.32 -31.89 8.81
N SER A 333 -12.50 -32.35 9.76
CA SER A 333 -13.04 -32.96 10.99
C SER A 333 -13.73 -31.95 11.90
N ALA A 334 -13.18 -30.74 12.04
CA ALA A 334 -13.81 -29.67 12.79
C ALA A 334 -15.17 -29.30 12.19
N TYR A 335 -15.24 -29.07 10.87
CA TYR A 335 -16.49 -28.74 10.19
C TYR A 335 -17.53 -29.85 10.33
N SER A 336 -17.12 -31.11 10.17
CA SER A 336 -18.00 -32.26 10.34
C SER A 336 -18.58 -32.34 11.76
N LEU A 337 -17.81 -31.99 12.79
CA LEU A 337 -18.31 -31.91 14.16
C LEU A 337 -19.35 -30.78 14.29
N GLY A 338 -19.06 -29.59 13.75
CA GLY A 338 -19.99 -28.45 13.80
C GLY A 338 -21.38 -28.78 13.22
N LEU A 339 -21.43 -29.61 12.17
CA LEU A 339 -22.69 -30.09 11.58
C LEU A 339 -23.49 -31.01 12.51
N THR A 340 -22.85 -31.71 13.45
CA THR A 340 -23.53 -32.68 14.32
C THR A 340 -24.26 -32.04 15.49
N ARG A 341 -23.82 -30.85 15.92
CA ARG A 341 -24.42 -30.09 17.04
C ARG A 341 -24.40 -28.58 16.74
N PRO A 342 -25.34 -28.11 15.90
CA PRO A 342 -25.55 -26.68 15.65
C PRO A 342 -25.75 -25.91 16.96
N GLY A 343 -25.29 -24.66 17.02
CA GLY A 343 -25.37 -23.83 18.22
C GLY A 343 -24.00 -23.30 18.66
N VAL A 344 -24.00 -22.55 19.76
CA VAL A 344 -22.84 -21.83 20.29
C VAL A 344 -22.16 -22.57 21.44
N SER A 345 -20.83 -22.51 21.44
CA SER A 345 -19.99 -22.91 22.56
C SER A 345 -19.45 -21.66 23.26
N GLN A 346 -20.05 -21.29 24.38
CA GLN A 346 -19.61 -20.16 25.20
C GLN A 346 -18.45 -20.55 26.12
N THR A 347 -17.69 -19.58 26.60
CA THR A 347 -16.65 -19.83 27.61
C THR A 347 -17.30 -20.17 28.95
N ALA A 348 -16.70 -21.06 29.74
CA ALA A 348 -17.20 -21.51 31.03
C ALA A 348 -16.73 -20.58 32.18
N PRO A 349 -17.67 -20.03 32.97
CA PRO A 349 -17.37 -19.32 34.21
C PRO A 349 -17.17 -20.27 35.41
N ASN A 350 -16.65 -19.72 36.50
CA ASN A 350 -16.45 -20.40 37.78
C ASN A 350 -16.90 -19.55 38.98
N ARG A 351 -16.17 -18.47 39.30
CA ARG A 351 -16.37 -17.65 40.52
C ARG A 351 -17.29 -16.45 40.29
N GLU A 352 -17.36 -15.95 39.06
CA GLU A 352 -18.17 -14.80 38.68
C GLU A 352 -19.12 -15.17 37.53
N PRO A 353 -20.26 -14.46 37.36
CA PRO A 353 -21.26 -14.78 36.33
C PRO A 353 -20.85 -14.35 34.91
N TYR A 354 -19.63 -13.86 34.73
CA TYR A 354 -19.12 -13.28 33.49
C TYR A 354 -18.41 -14.33 32.62
N PHE A 355 -18.64 -14.28 31.31
CA PHE A 355 -18.04 -15.15 30.29
C PHE A 355 -18.26 -14.54 28.90
N TYR A 356 -17.64 -15.08 27.85
CA TYR A 356 -17.90 -14.71 26.45
C TYR A 356 -19.21 -15.35 25.99
N GLU A 357 -20.19 -14.49 25.73
CA GLU A 357 -21.60 -14.84 25.62
C GLU A 357 -22.05 -15.01 24.17
N GLU A 358 -21.20 -15.56 23.29
CA GLU A 358 -21.52 -15.80 21.88
C GLU A 358 -22.92 -16.41 21.72
N ASP A 359 -23.77 -15.79 20.90
CA ASP A 359 -25.13 -16.22 20.57
C ASP A 359 -25.26 -16.57 19.07
N ASN A 360 -24.21 -16.32 18.29
CA ASN A 360 -24.17 -16.57 16.86
C ASN A 360 -23.13 -17.63 16.51
N TRP A 361 -23.44 -18.46 15.52
CA TRP A 361 -22.55 -19.51 15.00
C TRP A 361 -22.62 -19.64 13.48
N VAL A 362 -23.56 -18.95 12.82
CA VAL A 362 -23.79 -19.13 11.39
C VAL A 362 -22.73 -18.40 10.56
N ASP A 363 -22.24 -17.24 11.01
CA ASP A 363 -21.04 -16.58 10.49
C ASP A 363 -19.81 -17.50 10.49
N ASP A 364 -19.56 -18.18 11.62
CA ASP A 364 -18.41 -19.09 11.75
C ASP A 364 -18.50 -20.26 10.77
N MET A 365 -19.70 -20.85 10.65
CA MET A 365 -19.93 -21.95 9.73
C MET A 365 -20.00 -21.50 8.27
N GLU A 366 -20.44 -20.26 7.99
CA GLU A 366 -20.35 -19.64 6.67
C GLU A 366 -18.89 -19.50 6.24
N LEU A 367 -18.05 -18.94 7.11
CA LEU A 367 -16.63 -18.74 6.84
C LEU A 367 -15.92 -20.09 6.61
N ALA A 368 -16.18 -21.07 7.48
CA ALA A 368 -15.64 -22.41 7.36
C ALA A 368 -16.03 -23.08 6.03
N SER A 369 -17.31 -23.05 5.68
CA SER A 369 -17.81 -23.65 4.44
C SER A 369 -17.34 -22.90 3.19
N ALA A 370 -17.23 -21.57 3.23
CA ALA A 370 -16.62 -20.79 2.15
C ALA A 370 -15.14 -21.17 1.95
N ALA A 371 -14.39 -21.31 3.05
CA ALA A 371 -12.99 -21.72 3.01
C ALA A 371 -12.81 -23.16 2.50
N LEU A 372 -13.64 -24.09 2.95
CA LEU A 372 -13.66 -25.46 2.45
C LEU A 372 -14.08 -25.55 0.98
N TYR A 373 -15.01 -24.72 0.52
CA TYR A 373 -15.36 -24.65 -0.89
C TYR A 373 -14.15 -24.23 -1.73
N ARG A 374 -13.43 -23.17 -1.36
CA ARG A 374 -12.18 -22.76 -2.05
C ARG A 374 -11.10 -23.83 -2.00
N LEU A 375 -10.96 -24.51 -0.86
CA LEU A 375 -9.92 -25.53 -0.67
C LEU A 375 -10.21 -26.85 -1.41
N THR A 376 -11.48 -27.19 -1.66
CA THR A 376 -11.87 -28.52 -2.14
C THR A 376 -12.65 -28.53 -3.45
N GLY A 377 -13.27 -27.42 -3.85
CA GLY A 377 -14.24 -27.35 -4.94
C GLY A 377 -15.59 -28.04 -4.64
N GLY A 378 -15.79 -28.55 -3.43
CA GLY A 378 -16.97 -29.33 -3.05
C GLY A 378 -18.25 -28.48 -3.02
N GLN A 379 -19.20 -28.76 -3.92
CA GLN A 379 -20.44 -28.00 -4.09
C GLN A 379 -21.36 -28.00 -2.85
N GLN A 380 -21.25 -29.03 -2.01
CA GLN A 380 -21.97 -29.08 -0.72
C GLN A 380 -21.58 -27.91 0.20
N TYR A 381 -20.30 -27.54 0.23
CA TYR A 381 -19.81 -26.44 1.04
C TYR A 381 -20.29 -25.09 0.50
N LEU A 382 -20.32 -24.94 -0.83
CA LEU A 382 -20.92 -23.76 -1.47
C LEU A 382 -22.40 -23.60 -1.05
N LYS A 383 -23.18 -24.69 -1.14
CA LYS A 383 -24.60 -24.68 -0.76
C LYS A 383 -24.79 -24.33 0.72
N GLN A 384 -24.00 -24.92 1.60
CA GLN A 384 -24.06 -24.66 3.05
C GLN A 384 -23.66 -23.21 3.37
N SER A 385 -22.59 -22.71 2.75
CA SER A 385 -22.14 -21.32 2.91
C SER A 385 -23.23 -20.33 2.50
N LEU A 386 -23.93 -20.59 1.38
CA LEU A 386 -25.08 -19.79 0.96
C LEU A 386 -26.27 -19.86 1.92
N GLN A 387 -26.49 -21.01 2.57
CA GLN A 387 -27.56 -21.13 3.57
C GLN A 387 -27.23 -20.32 4.83
N TYR A 388 -25.98 -20.35 5.27
CA TYR A 388 -25.53 -19.58 6.43
C TYR A 388 -25.53 -18.07 6.16
N SER A 389 -25.13 -17.64 4.95
CA SER A 389 -25.19 -16.22 4.57
C SER A 389 -26.61 -15.66 4.50
N LEU A 390 -27.60 -16.51 4.21
CA LEU A 390 -29.01 -16.14 4.28
C LEU A 390 -29.52 -16.07 5.72
N ALA A 391 -28.96 -16.87 6.64
CA ALA A 391 -29.33 -16.90 8.05
C ALA A 391 -28.82 -15.67 8.81
N GLU A 392 -27.67 -15.12 8.42
CA GLU A 392 -27.14 -13.85 8.91
C GLU A 392 -26.73 -12.96 7.74
N GLN A 393 -27.65 -12.14 7.27
CA GLN A 393 -27.36 -11.13 6.24
C GLN A 393 -26.65 -9.89 6.82
N VAL A 394 -26.81 -9.64 8.12
CA VAL A 394 -26.23 -8.49 8.79
C VAL A 394 -25.85 -8.92 10.19
N THR A 395 -24.59 -8.70 10.57
CA THR A 395 -24.13 -8.99 11.92
C THR A 395 -24.96 -8.19 12.93
N PRO A 396 -25.61 -8.83 13.92
CA PRO A 396 -26.74 -8.21 14.63
C PRO A 396 -26.43 -6.93 15.42
N TRP A 397 -25.18 -6.72 15.83
CA TRP A 397 -24.81 -5.49 16.55
C TRP A 397 -24.91 -4.23 15.67
N MET A 398 -24.86 -4.38 14.34
CA MET A 398 -24.90 -3.24 13.41
C MET A 398 -26.28 -2.57 13.43
N GLY A 399 -26.36 -1.47 14.17
CA GLY A 399 -27.59 -0.72 14.45
C GLY A 399 -28.09 -0.86 15.89
N ALA A 400 -27.58 -1.82 16.66
CA ALA A 400 -27.91 -1.98 18.08
C ALA A 400 -27.27 -0.90 18.96
N ASP A 401 -27.82 -0.69 20.15
CA ASP A 401 -27.28 0.21 21.18
C ASP A 401 -26.54 -0.53 22.29
N THR A 402 -26.82 -1.82 22.47
CA THR A 402 -26.27 -2.66 23.53
C THR A 402 -25.99 -4.07 23.01
N ALA A 403 -25.03 -4.74 23.62
CA ALA A 403 -24.80 -6.17 23.44
C ALA A 403 -24.25 -6.74 24.76
N ARG A 404 -24.41 -8.04 24.95
CA ARG A 404 -23.67 -8.77 25.99
C ARG A 404 -22.21 -8.98 25.57
N HIS A 405 -21.36 -9.36 26.51
CA HIS A 405 -19.93 -9.47 26.24
C HIS A 405 -19.67 -10.55 25.17
N TYR A 406 -19.03 -10.18 24.05
CA TYR A 406 -18.79 -11.07 22.89
C TYR A 406 -20.04 -11.70 22.25
N GLN A 407 -21.25 -11.16 22.47
CA GLN A 407 -22.51 -11.79 22.04
C GLN A 407 -22.58 -12.13 20.55
N TRP A 408 -21.99 -11.31 19.68
CA TRP A 408 -22.01 -11.48 18.22
C TRP A 408 -20.60 -11.40 17.63
N TYR A 409 -19.68 -12.13 18.25
CA TYR A 409 -18.29 -12.26 17.83
C TYR A 409 -18.16 -13.33 16.70
N PRO A 410 -17.37 -13.13 15.62
CA PRO A 410 -16.22 -12.22 15.43
C PRO A 410 -16.53 -10.84 14.81
N PHE A 411 -17.58 -10.14 15.28
CA PHE A 411 -17.90 -8.71 15.05
C PHE A 411 -18.06 -8.24 13.59
N HIS A 412 -17.69 -9.05 12.60
CA HIS A 412 -18.06 -8.94 11.20
C HIS A 412 -17.98 -10.32 10.57
N ASN A 413 -18.84 -10.58 9.60
CA ASN A 413 -18.88 -11.87 8.93
C ASN A 413 -17.89 -11.91 7.74
N PHE A 414 -16.70 -12.49 7.92
CA PHE A 414 -15.74 -12.73 6.83
C PHE A 414 -16.26 -13.68 5.75
N GLY A 415 -17.22 -14.55 6.11
CA GLY A 415 -17.83 -15.53 5.21
C GLY A 415 -18.41 -14.88 3.97
N HIS A 416 -19.06 -13.72 4.12
CA HIS A 416 -19.62 -12.96 3.00
C HIS A 416 -18.54 -12.58 1.98
N ALA A 417 -17.42 -11.99 2.43
CA ALA A 417 -16.34 -11.58 1.54
C ALA A 417 -15.70 -12.76 0.83
N GLU A 418 -15.39 -13.80 1.60
CA GLU A 418 -14.73 -15.00 1.13
C GLU A 418 -15.61 -15.75 0.10
N LEU A 419 -16.91 -15.86 0.35
CA LEU A 419 -17.86 -16.47 -0.57
C LEU A 419 -18.12 -15.60 -1.81
N ALA A 420 -18.20 -14.28 -1.65
CA ALA A 420 -18.35 -13.34 -2.75
C ALA A 420 -17.14 -13.35 -3.70
N ALA A 421 -15.93 -13.57 -3.16
CA ALA A 421 -14.73 -13.73 -3.96
C ALA A 421 -14.68 -15.07 -4.75
N ALA A 422 -15.42 -16.08 -4.28
CA ALA A 422 -15.47 -17.41 -4.89
C ALA A 422 -16.70 -17.63 -5.79
N THR A 423 -17.56 -16.62 -5.97
CA THR A 423 -18.80 -16.70 -6.74
C THR A 423 -18.97 -15.49 -7.64
N ASP A 424 -19.91 -15.55 -8.59
CA ASP A 424 -20.18 -14.50 -9.57
C ASP A 424 -21.67 -14.13 -9.67
N GLY A 425 -21.98 -13.08 -10.43
CA GLY A 425 -23.34 -12.70 -10.78
C GLY A 425 -24.22 -12.35 -9.58
N LYS A 426 -25.43 -12.92 -9.52
CA LYS A 426 -26.44 -12.59 -8.50
C LYS A 426 -25.99 -12.93 -7.08
N THR A 427 -25.27 -14.04 -6.91
CA THR A 427 -24.78 -14.49 -5.60
C THR A 427 -23.79 -13.51 -5.02
N LYS A 428 -22.76 -13.15 -5.80
CA LYS A 428 -21.78 -12.12 -5.41
C LYS A 428 -22.45 -10.79 -5.07
N ALA A 429 -23.41 -10.36 -5.89
CA ALA A 429 -24.15 -9.12 -5.67
C ALA A 429 -24.97 -9.14 -4.37
N ALA A 430 -25.58 -10.28 -4.02
CA ALA A 430 -26.33 -10.43 -2.77
C ALA A 430 -25.43 -10.30 -1.53
N LEU A 431 -24.27 -10.99 -1.52
CA LEU A 431 -23.30 -10.95 -0.43
C LEU A 431 -22.68 -9.55 -0.24
N ILE A 432 -22.36 -8.86 -1.34
CA ILE A 432 -21.97 -7.44 -1.29
C ILE A 432 -23.12 -6.58 -0.74
N GLY A 433 -24.36 -6.93 -1.10
CA GLY A 433 -25.57 -6.29 -0.58
C GLY A 433 -25.74 -6.44 0.93
N TYR A 434 -25.38 -7.58 1.51
CA TYR A 434 -25.41 -7.85 2.96
C TYR A 434 -24.46 -6.94 3.73
N TYR A 435 -23.22 -6.80 3.28
CA TYR A 435 -22.30 -5.80 3.84
C TYR A 435 -22.84 -4.38 3.74
N ARG A 436 -23.36 -3.99 2.58
CA ARG A 436 -23.96 -2.67 2.40
C ARG A 436 -25.10 -2.42 3.39
N GLN A 437 -25.99 -3.39 3.61
CA GLN A 437 -27.08 -3.24 4.58
C GLN A 437 -26.54 -3.00 6.01
N GLY A 438 -25.52 -3.74 6.43
CA GLY A 438 -24.86 -3.51 7.73
C GLY A 438 -24.21 -2.12 7.83
N ILE A 439 -23.47 -1.72 6.79
CA ILE A 439 -22.83 -0.40 6.69
C ILE A 439 -23.88 0.72 6.75
N GLU A 440 -25.00 0.60 6.04
CA GLU A 440 -26.08 1.58 6.02
C GLU A 440 -26.75 1.73 7.39
N LYS A 441 -26.91 0.64 8.16
CA LYS A 441 -27.44 0.72 9.54
C LYS A 441 -26.50 1.52 10.44
N VAL A 442 -25.19 1.27 10.36
CA VAL A 442 -24.20 2.04 11.13
C VAL A 442 -24.14 3.49 10.65
N LEU A 443 -24.15 3.73 9.33
CA LEU A 443 -24.18 5.07 8.73
C LEU A 443 -25.41 5.88 9.20
N GLY A 444 -26.57 5.23 9.30
CA GLY A 444 -27.81 5.85 9.75
C GLY A 444 -27.68 6.55 11.11
N LYS A 445 -26.89 5.97 12.02
CA LYS A 445 -26.55 6.54 13.34
C LYS A 445 -25.35 7.49 13.25
N ALA A 446 -24.31 7.08 12.52
CA ALA A 446 -23.06 7.83 12.38
C ALA A 446 -23.26 9.24 11.81
N LYS A 447 -24.08 9.39 10.77
CA LYS A 447 -24.29 10.68 10.09
C LYS A 447 -24.94 11.76 10.98
N GLN A 448 -25.47 11.37 12.14
CA GLN A 448 -26.11 12.27 13.10
C GLN A 448 -25.13 12.94 14.05
N ASN A 449 -23.85 12.55 14.05
CA ASN A 449 -22.85 13.13 14.94
C ASN A 449 -21.53 13.46 14.24
N VAL A 450 -20.79 14.38 14.85
CA VAL A 450 -19.59 14.98 14.25
C VAL A 450 -18.47 13.97 13.98
N PHE A 451 -18.36 12.89 14.78
CA PHE A 451 -17.31 11.89 14.64
C PHE A 451 -17.66 10.77 13.65
N TYR A 452 -18.85 10.80 13.06
CA TYR A 452 -19.37 9.68 12.25
C TYR A 452 -19.38 8.36 13.04
N ARG A 453 -19.79 8.44 14.31
CA ARG A 453 -19.83 7.27 15.20
C ARG A 453 -21.18 6.58 15.18
N GLY A 454 -21.25 5.37 14.62
CA GLY A 454 -22.45 4.52 14.65
C GLY A 454 -22.27 3.18 15.39
N VAL A 455 -21.03 2.84 15.74
CA VAL A 455 -20.68 1.65 16.52
C VAL A 455 -20.95 1.94 18.01
N PRO A 456 -21.63 1.03 18.75
CA PRO A 456 -22.02 1.26 20.13
C PRO A 456 -20.82 1.34 21.08
N PHE A 457 -20.96 2.12 22.15
CA PHE A 457 -19.96 2.22 23.22
C PHE A 457 -20.17 1.14 24.28
N ILE A 458 -19.84 -0.09 23.93
CA ILE A 458 -19.83 -1.23 24.86
C ILE A 458 -18.40 -1.73 25.06
N TRP A 459 -18.18 -2.63 26.01
CA TRP A 459 -16.86 -3.25 26.22
C TRP A 459 -16.37 -3.85 24.88
N CYS A 460 -15.11 -3.58 24.52
CA CYS A 460 -14.48 -3.88 23.22
C CYS A 460 -14.98 -3.01 22.05
N SER A 461 -15.44 -1.78 22.29
CA SER A 461 -15.93 -0.88 21.23
C SER A 461 -14.88 -0.55 20.17
N ASN A 462 -13.59 -0.55 20.49
CA ASN A 462 -12.52 -0.41 19.51
C ASN A 462 -12.32 -1.68 18.66
N ASN A 463 -12.57 -2.88 19.20
CA ASN A 463 -12.56 -4.13 18.43
C ASN A 463 -13.69 -4.09 17.40
N LEU A 464 -14.91 -3.70 17.81
CA LEU A 464 -16.04 -3.46 16.89
C LEU A 464 -15.71 -2.40 15.83
N THR A 465 -15.01 -1.32 16.22
CA THR A 465 -14.58 -0.25 15.30
C THR A 465 -13.64 -0.79 14.24
N THR A 466 -12.68 -1.61 14.65
CA THR A 466 -11.69 -2.22 13.78
C THR A 466 -12.35 -3.20 12.81
N SER A 467 -13.21 -4.10 13.31
CA SER A 467 -13.98 -5.03 12.48
C SER A 467 -14.91 -4.32 11.49
N PHE A 468 -15.55 -3.22 11.90
CA PHE A 468 -16.40 -2.44 11.00
C PHE A 468 -15.61 -1.74 9.90
N ALA A 469 -14.43 -1.19 10.22
CA ALA A 469 -13.53 -0.62 9.22
C ALA A 469 -13.07 -1.70 8.21
N ILE A 470 -12.75 -2.91 8.69
CA ILE A 470 -12.42 -4.06 7.82
C ILE A 470 -13.61 -4.40 6.90
N GLN A 471 -14.83 -4.47 7.43
CA GLN A 471 -16.02 -4.74 6.61
C GLN A 471 -16.23 -3.67 5.53
N CYS A 472 -16.05 -2.39 5.86
CA CYS A 472 -16.13 -1.30 4.88
C CYS A 472 -15.05 -1.45 3.78
N ALA A 473 -13.82 -1.78 4.16
CA ALA A 473 -12.73 -2.00 3.22
C ALA A 473 -12.99 -3.22 2.32
N LEU A 474 -13.52 -4.32 2.87
CA LEU A 474 -13.91 -5.51 2.10
C LEU A 474 -15.06 -5.20 1.13
N TYR A 475 -16.08 -4.46 1.58
CA TYR A 475 -17.16 -3.98 0.71
C TYR A 475 -16.60 -3.17 -0.46
N ARG A 476 -15.76 -2.17 -0.19
CA ARG A 476 -15.14 -1.32 -1.21
C ARG A 476 -14.29 -2.14 -2.18
N LYS A 477 -13.47 -3.07 -1.68
CA LYS A 477 -12.64 -3.97 -2.50
C LYS A 477 -13.48 -4.86 -3.43
N LEU A 478 -14.61 -5.39 -2.95
CA LEU A 478 -15.46 -6.31 -3.70
C LEU A 478 -16.36 -5.60 -4.72
N SER A 479 -16.82 -4.40 -4.39
CA SER A 479 -17.79 -3.63 -5.19
C SER A 479 -17.16 -2.56 -6.09
N GLY A 480 -15.98 -2.04 -5.72
CA GLY A 480 -15.41 -0.83 -6.30
C GLY A 480 -16.13 0.46 -5.88
N ASP A 481 -17.07 0.38 -4.93
CA ASP A 481 -17.89 1.51 -4.48
C ASP A 481 -17.23 2.25 -3.31
N GLU A 482 -16.98 3.53 -3.50
CA GLU A 482 -16.30 4.40 -2.53
C GLU A 482 -17.26 5.25 -1.69
N GLN A 483 -18.59 5.09 -1.83
CA GLN A 483 -19.56 5.96 -1.14
C GLN A 483 -19.43 5.95 0.39
N TYR A 484 -18.84 4.90 0.97
CA TYR A 484 -18.62 4.73 2.41
C TYR A 484 -17.18 5.03 2.86
N ALA A 485 -16.31 5.52 1.97
CA ALA A 485 -14.88 5.74 2.28
C ALA A 485 -14.65 6.74 3.42
N GLU A 486 -15.51 7.76 3.58
CA GLU A 486 -15.42 8.69 4.71
C GLU A 486 -15.82 8.04 6.04
N LEU A 487 -16.81 7.15 6.03
CA LEU A 487 -17.22 6.40 7.22
C LEU A 487 -16.14 5.39 7.62
N GLU A 488 -15.56 4.67 6.65
CA GLU A 488 -14.39 3.79 6.84
C GLU A 488 -13.23 4.58 7.47
N GLN A 489 -12.87 5.71 6.87
CA GLN A 489 -11.75 6.53 7.35
C GLN A 489 -12.03 7.13 8.73
N ALA A 490 -13.28 7.53 9.04
CA ALA A 490 -13.63 8.02 10.37
C ALA A 490 -13.43 6.96 11.47
N CYS A 491 -13.63 5.67 11.16
CA CYS A 491 -13.34 4.58 12.08
C CYS A 491 -11.84 4.41 12.32
N ILE A 492 -11.02 4.56 11.28
CA ILE A 492 -9.55 4.55 11.41
C ILE A 492 -9.07 5.78 12.18
N ASP A 493 -9.60 6.96 11.85
CA ASP A 493 -9.25 8.22 12.50
C ASP A 493 -9.61 8.20 13.99
N TRP A 494 -10.71 7.56 14.37
CA TRP A 494 -11.09 7.31 15.76
C TRP A 494 -10.01 6.57 16.55
N LEU A 495 -9.47 5.49 15.97
CA LEU A 495 -8.41 4.69 16.60
C LEU A 495 -7.09 5.49 16.77
N PHE A 496 -6.89 6.55 16.00
CA PHE A 496 -5.67 7.35 16.01
C PHE A 496 -5.88 8.80 16.47
N GLY A 497 -6.93 9.09 17.25
CA GLY A 497 -7.06 10.36 17.98
C GLY A 497 -8.15 11.32 17.49
N CYS A 498 -8.91 10.98 16.45
CA CYS A 498 -10.10 11.73 16.05
C CYS A 498 -11.31 11.27 16.87
N ASN A 499 -11.25 11.50 18.18
CA ASN A 499 -12.26 11.11 19.17
C ASN A 499 -12.34 12.20 20.28
N PRO A 500 -13.29 12.13 21.22
CA PRO A 500 -13.50 13.18 22.21
C PRO A 500 -12.27 13.60 23.01
N TRP A 501 -11.39 12.64 23.32
CA TRP A 501 -10.19 12.85 24.14
C TRP A 501 -8.99 13.36 23.34
N GLY A 502 -8.96 13.10 22.04
CA GLY A 502 -7.75 13.31 21.25
C GLY A 502 -6.69 12.24 21.53
N LYS A 503 -7.10 11.02 21.87
CA LYS A 503 -6.23 9.94 22.33
C LYS A 503 -6.14 8.84 21.27
N CYS A 504 -4.94 8.42 20.88
CA CYS A 504 -4.78 7.22 20.08
C CYS A 504 -5.11 5.99 20.94
N MET A 505 -5.69 4.95 20.34
CA MET A 505 -6.19 3.77 21.03
C MET A 505 -5.21 2.58 20.97
N VAL A 506 -4.00 2.81 20.46
CA VAL A 506 -2.96 1.79 20.31
C VAL A 506 -1.74 2.21 21.09
N TYR A 507 -1.31 1.38 22.04
CA TYR A 507 -0.15 1.68 22.89
C TYR A 507 1.11 1.91 22.05
N GLY A 508 1.74 3.07 22.23
CA GLY A 508 2.99 3.44 21.57
C GLY A 508 2.87 3.78 20.07
N MET A 509 1.65 3.86 19.51
CA MET A 509 1.44 4.15 18.09
C MET A 509 0.44 5.32 17.85
N PRO A 510 0.87 6.41 17.20
CA PRO A 510 2.24 6.73 16.77
C PRO A 510 3.14 7.11 17.96
N ALA A 511 4.46 6.93 17.83
CA ALA A 511 5.43 7.17 18.91
C ALA A 511 5.43 8.61 19.47
N MET A 512 5.00 9.60 18.68
CA MET A 512 4.91 11.01 19.08
C MET A 512 3.47 11.47 19.37
N GLY A 513 2.51 10.55 19.34
CA GLY A 513 1.10 10.83 19.65
C GLY A 513 0.78 10.64 21.13
N ASP A 514 -0.39 11.11 21.53
CA ASP A 514 -0.96 10.78 22.82
C ASP A 514 -1.56 9.37 22.77
N THR A 515 -0.89 8.39 23.36
CA THR A 515 -1.27 6.95 23.35
C THR A 515 -1.47 6.45 24.78
N PRO A 516 -2.15 5.31 25.04
CA PRO A 516 -2.39 4.82 26.40
C PRO A 516 -1.09 4.74 27.20
N GLY A 517 -1.09 5.30 28.42
CA GLY A 517 0.08 5.40 29.30
C GLY A 517 -0.03 4.55 30.56
N ASP A 518 -1.24 4.20 30.99
CA ASP A 518 -1.50 3.35 32.16
C ASP A 518 -2.57 2.28 31.86
N PRO A 519 -2.34 1.42 30.85
CA PRO A 519 -3.28 0.34 30.49
C PRO A 519 -3.47 -0.67 31.62
N HIS A 520 -4.65 -1.29 31.66
CA HIS A 520 -4.95 -2.43 32.56
C HIS A 520 -4.12 -3.65 32.14
N SER A 521 -2.88 -3.71 32.63
CA SER A 521 -2.00 -4.85 32.38
C SER A 521 -1.04 -5.10 33.53
N SER A 522 -0.84 -6.38 33.85
CA SER A 522 0.16 -6.79 34.83
C SER A 522 1.58 -6.43 34.40
N LEU A 523 1.89 -6.48 33.09
CA LEU A 523 3.24 -6.21 32.58
C LEU A 523 3.60 -4.73 32.74
N SER A 524 2.70 -3.82 32.36
CA SER A 524 2.89 -2.37 32.53
C SER A 524 2.84 -1.98 34.01
N TYR A 525 1.87 -2.48 34.77
CA TYR A 525 1.66 -2.05 36.15
C TYR A 525 2.78 -2.50 37.09
N LEU A 526 3.19 -3.77 37.02
CA LEU A 526 4.14 -4.33 37.98
C LEU A 526 5.60 -4.07 37.60
N TYR A 527 5.89 -3.90 36.30
CA TYR A 527 7.27 -3.82 35.80
C TYR A 527 7.52 -2.67 34.81
N HIS A 528 6.52 -1.84 34.53
CA HIS A 528 6.63 -0.72 33.56
C HIS A 528 7.07 -1.17 32.17
N TYR A 529 6.72 -2.41 31.80
CA TYR A 529 6.98 -2.91 30.46
C TYR A 529 6.04 -2.26 29.44
N PRO A 530 6.56 -1.81 28.28
CA PRO A 530 5.71 -1.27 27.23
C PRO A 530 4.83 -2.37 26.62
N LEU A 531 3.61 -1.99 26.22
CA LEU A 531 2.65 -2.87 25.55
C LEU A 531 2.54 -2.55 24.06
N ASP A 532 3.68 -2.22 23.45
CA ASP A 532 3.79 -1.67 22.09
C ASP A 532 2.92 -2.44 21.08
N GLY A 533 1.97 -1.73 20.48
CA GLY A 533 1.09 -2.25 19.45
C GLY A 533 -0.25 -2.81 19.95
N GLY A 534 -0.45 -2.91 21.27
CA GLY A 534 -1.71 -3.39 21.85
C GLY A 534 -2.86 -2.41 21.64
N LEU A 535 -3.96 -2.89 21.07
CA LEU A 535 -5.22 -2.14 20.94
C LEU A 535 -6.02 -2.23 22.24
N VAL A 536 -6.30 -1.08 22.87
CA VAL A 536 -7.17 -1.05 24.06
C VAL A 536 -8.64 -1.22 23.70
N ASP A 537 -9.41 -1.85 24.59
CA ASP A 537 -10.83 -2.16 24.43
C ASP A 537 -11.68 -0.99 23.95
N GLY A 538 -11.37 0.20 24.45
CA GLY A 538 -12.01 1.43 24.02
C GLY A 538 -13.22 1.83 24.83
N PRO A 539 -13.81 2.98 24.50
CA PRO A 539 -14.77 3.64 25.35
C PRO A 539 -16.09 2.86 25.52
N VAL A 540 -16.69 3.06 26.69
CA VAL A 540 -18.03 2.54 27.02
C VAL A 540 -19.00 3.68 27.31
N TYR A 541 -20.31 3.41 27.26
CA TYR A 541 -21.32 4.35 27.75
C TYR A 541 -21.06 4.66 29.23
N GLY A 542 -21.28 5.91 29.66
CA GLY A 542 -21.13 6.29 31.07
C GLY A 542 -22.02 5.48 32.01
N SER A 543 -23.18 5.02 31.52
CA SER A 543 -24.06 4.09 32.23
C SER A 543 -23.42 2.71 32.46
N ILE A 544 -22.67 2.17 31.50
CA ILE A 544 -22.00 0.87 31.65
C ILE A 544 -20.91 0.99 32.71
N PHE A 545 -20.03 1.97 32.57
CA PHE A 545 -18.93 2.20 33.53
C PHE A 545 -19.42 2.28 34.98
N LYS A 546 -20.51 3.02 35.25
CA LYS A 546 -21.08 3.19 36.59
C LYS A 546 -21.63 1.90 37.23
N HIS A 547 -21.87 0.84 36.46
CA HIS A 547 -22.47 -0.42 36.94
C HIS A 547 -21.52 -1.63 36.87
N LEU A 548 -20.30 -1.46 36.37
CA LEU A 548 -19.30 -2.54 36.34
C LEU A 548 -18.73 -2.79 37.75
N ARG A 549 -18.59 -4.06 38.10
CA ARG A 549 -18.12 -4.49 39.43
C ARG A 549 -16.60 -4.45 39.50
N GLY A 550 -16.04 -3.89 40.57
CA GLY A 550 -14.61 -3.92 40.83
C GLY A 550 -13.79 -2.87 40.05
N LEU A 551 -14.46 -1.99 39.32
CA LEU A 551 -13.84 -0.89 38.60
C LEU A 551 -13.66 0.31 39.54
N THR A 552 -12.42 0.74 39.76
CA THR A 552 -12.11 1.97 40.51
C THR A 552 -10.83 2.58 39.95
N LEU A 553 -10.89 3.85 39.55
CA LEU A 553 -9.72 4.57 39.06
C LEU A 553 -8.65 4.67 40.15
N SER A 554 -7.41 4.35 39.81
CA SER A 554 -6.28 4.36 40.74
C SER A 554 -5.72 5.77 40.95
N LYS A 555 -5.97 6.68 40.01
CA LYS A 555 -5.54 8.08 40.00
C LYS A 555 -6.71 9.00 39.63
N PRO A 556 -6.58 10.33 39.86
CA PRO A 556 -7.52 11.30 39.29
C PRO A 556 -7.60 11.16 37.76
N ASP A 557 -8.82 11.26 37.22
CA ASP A 557 -9.04 11.13 35.78
C ASP A 557 -8.38 12.28 35.00
N ALA A 558 -7.35 11.95 34.21
CA ALA A 558 -6.64 12.89 33.34
C ALA A 558 -7.55 13.50 32.25
N TYR A 559 -8.67 12.85 31.96
CA TYR A 559 -9.63 13.24 30.94
C TYR A 559 -10.98 13.66 31.54
N ALA A 560 -11.04 14.01 32.82
CA ALA A 560 -12.28 14.36 33.52
C ALA A 560 -13.14 15.37 32.75
N GLU A 561 -12.49 16.31 32.06
CA GLU A 561 -13.18 17.35 31.29
C GLU A 561 -13.84 16.84 29.99
N PHE A 562 -13.48 15.65 29.51
CA PHE A 562 -13.97 15.03 28.27
C PHE A 562 -14.88 13.83 28.53
N GLN A 563 -15.12 13.45 29.79
CA GLN A 563 -16.09 12.43 30.13
C GLN A 563 -17.52 12.95 30.00
N SER A 564 -18.47 12.06 29.72
CA SER A 564 -19.90 12.39 29.64
C SER A 564 -20.76 11.17 29.97
N ASP A 565 -22.06 11.38 30.23
CA ASP A 565 -22.99 10.25 30.38
C ASP A 565 -23.11 9.42 29.09
N LEU A 566 -22.88 10.04 27.92
CA LEU A 566 -22.87 9.35 26.64
C LEU A 566 -21.66 8.41 26.52
N VAL A 567 -20.46 8.85 26.90
CA VAL A 567 -19.25 8.07 26.64
C VAL A 567 -18.13 8.43 27.60
N VAL A 568 -17.40 7.40 28.04
CA VAL A 568 -16.21 7.52 28.88
C VAL A 568 -15.05 6.67 28.37
N TYR A 569 -13.83 7.15 28.62
CA TYR A 569 -12.56 6.42 28.44
C TYR A 569 -11.59 6.91 29.51
N HIS A 570 -10.93 5.99 30.21
CA HIS A 570 -9.97 6.34 31.25
C HIS A 570 -8.62 5.71 30.94
N ASP A 571 -7.57 6.51 30.86
CA ASP A 571 -6.21 6.00 30.76
C ASP A 571 -5.67 5.66 32.16
N ASP A 572 -6.29 4.68 32.81
CA ASP A 572 -5.96 4.25 34.17
C ASP A 572 -6.08 2.72 34.28
N LYS A 573 -5.12 2.11 34.96
CA LYS A 573 -5.06 0.65 35.13
C LYS A 573 -6.26 0.07 35.89
N GLY A 574 -7.00 0.87 36.63
CA GLY A 574 -8.19 0.47 37.36
C GLY A 574 -9.42 0.28 36.47
N ASP A 575 -9.37 0.77 35.23
CA ASP A 575 -10.42 0.62 34.24
C ASP A 575 -10.07 -0.43 33.19
N TYR A 576 -10.36 -1.69 33.52
CA TYR A 576 -10.25 -2.80 32.58
C TYR A 576 -11.24 -2.69 31.41
N SER A 577 -12.36 -1.98 31.58
CA SER A 577 -13.44 -1.96 30.58
C SER A 577 -13.17 -1.07 29.38
N THR A 578 -12.29 -0.07 29.55
CA THR A 578 -11.91 0.86 28.49
C THR A 578 -10.44 0.83 28.10
N ASN A 579 -9.56 0.34 28.98
CA ASN A 579 -8.11 0.50 28.85
C ASN A 579 -7.32 -0.81 28.96
N GLU A 580 -7.97 -1.97 28.86
CA GLU A 580 -7.30 -3.26 28.70
C GLU A 580 -6.95 -3.50 27.23
N PRO A 581 -5.68 -3.76 26.88
CA PRO A 581 -5.33 -4.23 25.54
C PRO A 581 -5.77 -5.68 25.32
N THR A 582 -6.33 -5.98 24.15
CA THR A 582 -6.81 -7.33 23.80
C THR A 582 -6.06 -7.94 22.63
N MET A 583 -5.77 -9.25 22.71
CA MET A 583 -5.00 -9.97 21.70
C MET A 583 -5.78 -10.12 20.38
N ASP A 584 -7.06 -10.46 20.44
CA ASP A 584 -7.92 -10.60 19.26
C ASP A 584 -8.19 -9.27 18.55
N GLY A 585 -8.48 -8.21 19.32
CA GLY A 585 -8.61 -6.84 18.81
C GLY A 585 -7.34 -6.39 18.09
N THR A 586 -6.18 -6.68 18.69
CA THR A 586 -4.87 -6.40 18.08
C THR A 586 -4.64 -7.22 16.81
N ALA A 587 -5.03 -8.49 16.76
CA ALA A 587 -4.94 -9.30 15.55
C ALA A 587 -5.84 -8.78 14.41
N SER A 588 -7.05 -8.32 14.72
CA SER A 588 -7.89 -7.60 13.76
C SER A 588 -7.25 -6.30 13.28
N LEU A 589 -6.62 -5.54 14.19
CA LEU A 589 -5.89 -4.32 13.85
C LEU A 589 -4.72 -4.60 12.91
N VAL A 590 -3.98 -5.70 13.09
CA VAL A 590 -2.92 -6.15 12.17
C VAL A 590 -3.46 -6.29 10.74
N TYR A 591 -4.63 -6.93 10.55
CA TYR A 591 -5.25 -7.07 9.23
C TYR A 591 -5.62 -5.71 8.62
N LEU A 592 -6.28 -4.84 9.41
CA LEU A 592 -6.67 -3.51 8.97
C LEU A 592 -5.45 -2.67 8.54
N LEU A 593 -4.42 -2.61 9.38
CA LEU A 593 -3.20 -1.86 9.13
C LEU A 593 -2.39 -2.42 7.96
N ALA A 594 -2.38 -3.74 7.78
CA ALA A 594 -1.77 -4.36 6.61
C ALA A 594 -2.49 -3.95 5.32
N GLY A 595 -3.84 -3.93 5.34
CA GLY A 595 -4.62 -3.41 4.23
C GLY A 595 -4.29 -1.95 3.89
N LYS A 596 -4.22 -1.08 4.90
CA LYS A 596 -3.85 0.34 4.70
C LYS A 596 -2.40 0.53 4.23
N ALA A 597 -1.47 -0.29 4.72
CA ALA A 597 -0.07 -0.28 4.27
C ALA A 597 0.07 -0.78 2.83
N SER A 598 -0.71 -1.79 2.43
CA SER A 598 -0.74 -2.27 1.04
C SER A 598 -1.30 -1.20 0.10
N GLU A 599 -2.40 -0.54 0.46
CA GLU A 599 -2.95 0.60 -0.31
C GLU A 599 -1.91 1.72 -0.51
N ALA A 600 -1.15 2.03 0.54
CA ALA A 600 -0.05 2.97 0.53
C ALA A 600 1.11 2.56 -0.41
N ARG A 601 1.43 1.26 -0.52
CA ARG A 601 2.54 0.75 -1.32
C ARG A 601 2.27 0.63 -2.81
N HIS A 602 1.01 0.79 -3.24
CA HIS A 602 0.69 0.91 -4.67
C HIS A 602 1.21 2.23 -5.28
N SER A 603 1.77 3.14 -4.46
CA SER A 603 2.82 4.09 -4.87
C SER A 603 4.19 3.48 -4.66
N ILE A 604 4.99 3.30 -5.72
CA ILE A 604 6.32 2.69 -5.66
C ILE A 604 7.17 3.41 -4.58
N THR A 605 7.38 2.74 -3.45
CA THR A 605 8.34 3.13 -2.41
C THR A 605 9.65 2.40 -2.65
N PHE A 606 10.73 3.17 -2.71
CA PHE A 606 12.09 2.66 -2.90
C PHE A 606 12.75 2.39 -1.54
N PRO A 607 13.57 1.34 -1.38
CA PRO A 607 14.33 1.14 -0.16
C PRO A 607 15.15 2.38 0.25
N GLU A 608 15.01 2.79 1.51
CA GLU A 608 15.72 3.94 2.08
C GLU A 608 16.68 3.52 3.21
N SER A 609 17.73 4.32 3.43
CA SER A 609 18.58 4.29 4.63
C SER A 609 18.75 5.71 5.11
N HIS A 610 18.52 5.97 6.40
CA HIS A 610 18.61 7.31 7.01
C HIS A 610 17.94 8.44 6.17
N GLY A 611 16.80 8.13 5.55
CA GLY A 611 16.02 9.02 4.68
C GLY A 611 16.57 9.29 3.27
N ALA A 612 17.62 8.59 2.82
CA ALA A 612 18.03 8.58 1.41
C ALA A 612 17.55 7.32 0.70
N ILE A 613 17.13 7.46 -0.56
CA ILE A 613 16.81 6.32 -1.43
C ILE A 613 18.12 5.61 -1.80
N ILE A 614 18.24 4.33 -1.46
CA ILE A 614 19.46 3.54 -1.69
C ILE A 614 19.31 2.46 -2.75
N ARG A 615 18.10 2.18 -3.24
CA ARG A 615 17.85 1.16 -4.28
C ARG A 615 16.52 1.49 -4.99
N GLY A 616 16.45 1.26 -6.30
CA GLY A 616 15.22 1.30 -7.09
C GLY A 616 14.36 0.04 -6.95
N ASP A 617 13.43 -0.14 -7.89
CA ASP A 617 12.52 -1.30 -7.93
C ASP A 617 13.27 -2.63 -8.13
N THR A 618 13.24 -3.48 -7.10
CA THR A 618 13.92 -4.78 -7.08
C THR A 618 13.24 -5.84 -7.95
N SER A 619 12.02 -5.60 -8.42
CA SER A 619 11.31 -6.51 -9.34
C SER A 619 11.78 -6.37 -10.79
N SER A 620 12.49 -5.28 -11.12
CA SER A 620 12.96 -5.00 -12.48
C SER A 620 14.48 -5.16 -12.60
N LYS A 621 14.96 -5.81 -13.68
CA LYS A 621 16.40 -5.91 -14.01
C LYS A 621 16.97 -4.59 -14.56
N LYS A 622 16.79 -3.51 -13.80
CA LYS A 622 17.35 -2.18 -14.08
C LYS A 622 18.39 -1.82 -13.03
N LEU A 623 19.45 -1.12 -13.42
CA LEU A 623 20.40 -0.54 -12.48
C LEU A 623 20.95 0.78 -13.02
N ALA A 624 21.35 1.67 -12.11
CA ALA A 624 22.02 2.92 -12.45
C ALA A 624 23.51 2.83 -12.14
N LEU A 625 24.35 3.17 -13.13
CA LEU A 625 25.76 3.47 -12.89
C LEU A 625 25.87 4.92 -12.42
N VAL A 626 26.35 5.10 -11.20
CA VAL A 626 26.50 6.38 -10.54
C VAL A 626 27.97 6.74 -10.40
N PHE A 627 28.31 7.98 -10.73
CA PHE A 627 29.66 8.52 -10.65
C PHE A 627 29.69 9.73 -9.73
N THR A 628 30.55 9.71 -8.71
CA THR A 628 30.83 10.88 -7.86
C THR A 628 32.19 11.48 -8.18
N GLY A 629 32.35 12.79 -7.97
CA GLY A 629 33.62 13.49 -8.22
C GLY A 629 33.71 14.89 -7.62
N ASP A 630 34.91 15.21 -7.10
CA ASP A 630 35.28 16.53 -6.57
C ASP A 630 36.51 17.13 -7.30
N GLU A 631 37.74 17.01 -6.77
CA GLU A 631 38.92 17.56 -7.42
C GLU A 631 39.54 16.65 -8.49
N PHE A 632 39.31 15.33 -8.42
CA PHE A 632 39.86 14.35 -9.35
C PHE A 632 38.85 13.98 -10.45
N GLY A 633 39.29 14.06 -11.70
CA GLY A 633 38.48 13.74 -12.90
C GLY A 633 39.27 13.05 -14.02
N ASP A 634 40.37 12.38 -13.67
CA ASP A 634 41.27 11.71 -14.62
C ASP A 634 40.61 10.57 -15.42
N GLY A 635 39.52 9.98 -14.90
CA GLY A 635 38.73 8.98 -15.61
C GLY A 635 37.62 9.55 -16.50
N ALA A 636 37.29 10.85 -16.42
CA ALA A 636 36.06 11.39 -16.98
C ALA A 636 35.92 11.17 -18.50
N ALA A 637 36.97 11.46 -19.27
CA ALA A 637 36.94 11.27 -20.73
C ALA A 637 36.86 9.78 -21.13
N PHE A 638 37.55 8.91 -20.38
CA PHE A 638 37.51 7.47 -20.61
C PHE A 638 36.11 6.91 -20.33
N ILE A 639 35.51 7.30 -19.19
CA ILE A 639 34.16 6.89 -18.80
C ILE A 639 33.14 7.36 -19.83
N ALA A 640 33.17 8.63 -20.25
CA ALA A 640 32.26 9.15 -21.27
C ALA A 640 32.32 8.33 -22.57
N ASN A 641 33.52 8.01 -23.04
CA ASN A 641 33.72 7.19 -24.23
C ASN A 641 33.23 5.74 -24.03
N ALA A 642 33.51 5.13 -22.88
CA ALA A 642 33.07 3.76 -22.59
C ALA A 642 31.53 3.67 -22.53
N LEU A 643 30.85 4.61 -21.87
CA LEU A 643 29.39 4.65 -21.81
C LEU A 643 28.78 4.81 -23.21
N LYS A 644 29.37 5.70 -24.03
CA LYS A 644 28.94 5.93 -25.42
C LYS A 644 29.14 4.71 -26.32
N GLN A 645 30.30 4.07 -26.25
CA GLN A 645 30.60 2.84 -26.98
C GLN A 645 29.63 1.72 -26.60
N GLU A 646 29.34 1.61 -25.31
CA GLU A 646 28.39 0.63 -24.79
C GLU A 646 26.93 1.07 -24.94
N GLN A 647 26.62 2.24 -25.52
CA GLN A 647 25.23 2.74 -25.65
C GLN A 647 24.44 2.68 -24.33
N VAL A 648 25.08 3.08 -23.22
CA VAL A 648 24.45 3.19 -21.90
C VAL A 648 24.57 4.61 -21.38
N HIS A 649 23.65 4.99 -20.48
CA HIS A 649 23.72 6.27 -19.79
C HIS A 649 24.20 6.07 -18.35
N GLY A 650 25.04 6.99 -17.88
CA GLY A 650 25.47 7.12 -16.49
C GLY A 650 24.76 8.29 -15.79
N SER A 651 24.88 8.32 -14.47
CA SER A 651 24.42 9.43 -13.63
C SER A 651 25.58 10.00 -12.84
N PHE A 652 25.91 11.26 -13.07
CA PHE A 652 27.07 11.91 -12.48
C PHE A 652 26.62 12.92 -11.44
N PHE A 653 27.07 12.74 -10.20
CA PHE A 653 26.87 13.69 -9.11
C PHE A 653 28.22 14.36 -8.85
N LEU A 654 28.35 15.61 -9.26
CA LEU A 654 29.62 16.33 -9.24
C LEU A 654 29.53 17.52 -8.29
N THR A 655 30.64 17.86 -7.63
CA THR A 655 30.69 19.03 -6.75
C THR A 655 30.74 20.32 -7.58
N GLY A 656 30.41 21.43 -6.94
CA GLY A 656 30.64 22.75 -7.53
C GLY A 656 32.11 23.01 -7.86
N ASN A 657 33.07 22.45 -7.11
CA ASN A 657 34.49 22.51 -7.47
C ASN A 657 34.76 21.83 -8.82
N PHE A 658 34.19 20.64 -9.03
CA PHE A 658 34.32 19.90 -10.29
C PHE A 658 33.74 20.72 -11.46
N TYR A 659 32.54 21.27 -11.30
CA TYR A 659 31.90 22.11 -12.33
C TYR A 659 32.68 23.40 -12.65
N ARG A 660 33.38 23.98 -11.66
CA ARG A 660 34.22 25.18 -11.85
C ARG A 660 35.54 24.87 -12.56
N ASN A 661 36.03 23.63 -12.50
CA ASN A 661 37.31 23.28 -13.07
C ASN A 661 37.28 23.41 -14.60
N LYS A 662 38.17 24.26 -15.14
CA LYS A 662 38.24 24.57 -16.58
C LYS A 662 38.60 23.34 -17.41
N ASP A 663 39.39 22.42 -16.87
CA ASP A 663 39.85 21.22 -17.57
C ASP A 663 38.70 20.22 -17.77
N PHE A 664 37.71 20.22 -16.89
CA PHE A 664 36.57 19.31 -16.96
C PHE A 664 35.40 19.85 -17.80
N LYS A 665 35.41 21.14 -18.19
CA LYS A 665 34.31 21.75 -18.95
C LYS A 665 33.94 20.99 -20.22
N LYS A 666 34.94 20.56 -21.00
CA LYS A 666 34.71 19.83 -22.26
C LYS A 666 34.01 18.49 -22.01
N VAL A 667 34.45 17.74 -21.01
CA VAL A 667 33.86 16.43 -20.72
C VAL A 667 32.47 16.56 -20.10
N ILE A 668 32.22 17.57 -19.26
CA ILE A 668 30.86 17.83 -18.72
C ILE A 668 29.88 18.13 -19.87
N ALA A 669 30.29 18.96 -20.84
CA ALA A 669 29.49 19.24 -22.02
C ALA A 669 29.22 17.97 -22.85
N GLN A 670 30.23 17.12 -23.03
CA GLN A 670 30.10 15.82 -23.70
C GLN A 670 29.11 14.91 -22.99
N LEU A 671 29.24 14.75 -21.66
CA LEU A 671 28.35 13.92 -20.85
C LEU A 671 26.90 14.38 -20.97
N LYS A 672 26.65 15.69 -20.92
CA LYS A 672 25.32 16.26 -21.13
C LYS A 672 24.79 15.96 -22.54
N GLN A 673 25.61 16.17 -23.57
CA GLN A 673 25.23 15.95 -24.96
C GLN A 673 24.90 14.47 -25.23
N ASP A 674 25.61 13.54 -24.60
CA ASP A 674 25.36 12.10 -24.71
C ASP A 674 24.17 11.62 -23.85
N GLY A 675 23.40 12.55 -23.26
CA GLY A 675 22.15 12.25 -22.56
C GLY A 675 22.32 11.73 -21.13
N ASN A 676 23.51 11.81 -20.53
CA ASN A 676 23.73 11.38 -19.15
C ASN A 676 23.02 12.29 -18.14
N TYR A 677 22.69 11.76 -16.96
CA TYR A 677 22.17 12.57 -15.85
C TYR A 677 23.33 13.32 -15.18
N LEU A 678 23.14 14.61 -14.90
CA LEU A 678 24.13 15.46 -14.22
C LEU A 678 23.43 16.12 -13.02
N GLY A 679 23.90 15.82 -11.82
CA GLY A 679 23.35 16.31 -10.54
C GLY A 679 24.43 16.80 -9.57
N SER A 680 23.98 17.26 -8.40
CA SER A 680 24.89 17.86 -7.40
C SER A 680 25.40 16.82 -6.41
N HIS A 681 26.71 16.87 -6.15
CA HIS A 681 27.38 16.23 -5.01
C HIS A 681 27.86 17.27 -3.99
N SER A 682 27.09 18.34 -3.78
CA SER A 682 27.40 19.58 -3.01
C SER A 682 28.15 20.66 -3.81
N ASP A 683 28.48 21.80 -3.18
CA ASP A 683 29.39 22.80 -3.78
C ASP A 683 30.84 22.56 -3.39
N ARG A 684 31.10 22.43 -2.08
CA ARG A 684 32.46 22.40 -1.50
C ARG A 684 32.88 21.06 -0.90
N HIS A 685 32.12 20.00 -1.15
CA HIS A 685 32.42 18.66 -0.68
C HIS A 685 32.52 18.61 0.85
N LEU A 686 31.62 19.32 1.55
CA LEU A 686 31.63 19.41 3.00
C LEU A 686 31.24 18.08 3.64
N LEU A 687 31.98 17.65 4.67
CA LEU A 687 31.55 16.55 5.51
C LEU A 687 30.41 17.03 6.42
N TYR A 688 29.21 16.51 6.20
CA TYR A 688 28.03 16.98 6.93
C TYR A 688 27.86 16.36 8.32
N CYS A 689 28.23 15.09 8.48
CA CYS A 689 28.04 14.32 9.70
C CYS A 689 29.37 13.78 10.22
N ASP A 690 29.50 13.63 11.53
CA ASP A 690 30.68 13.05 12.14
C ASP A 690 30.85 11.57 11.75
N TRP A 691 32.10 11.12 11.58
CA TRP A 691 32.42 9.74 11.18
C TRP A 691 32.20 8.72 12.31
N GLY A 692 32.42 9.10 13.56
CA GLY A 692 32.26 8.23 14.73
C GLY A 692 30.88 8.28 15.36
N LYS A 693 30.15 9.40 15.17
CA LYS A 693 28.80 9.64 15.68
C LYS A 693 27.91 10.19 14.56
N ARG A 694 27.36 9.30 13.74
CA ARG A 694 26.58 9.64 12.54
C ARG A 694 25.44 10.65 12.78
N ASP A 695 24.82 10.63 13.94
CA ASP A 695 23.74 11.57 14.30
C ASP A 695 24.23 12.97 14.70
N SER A 696 25.54 13.18 14.83
CA SER A 696 26.15 14.48 15.11
C SER A 696 26.45 15.23 13.81
N LEU A 697 25.97 16.46 13.70
CA LEU A 697 26.18 17.33 12.55
C LEU A 697 27.45 18.18 12.72
N LEU A 698 28.21 18.29 11.64
CA LEU A 698 29.38 19.18 11.53
C LEU A 698 29.05 20.50 10.83
N VAL A 699 27.85 20.58 10.23
CA VAL A 699 27.35 21.78 9.54
C VAL A 699 26.02 22.22 10.14
N THR A 700 25.80 23.53 10.15
CA THR A 700 24.48 24.11 10.41
C THR A 700 23.57 24.00 9.19
N LYS A 701 22.25 24.09 9.38
CA LYS A 701 21.28 24.08 8.28
C LYS A 701 21.57 25.17 7.24
N ALA A 702 21.90 26.38 7.70
CA ALA A 702 22.21 27.51 6.82
C ALA A 702 23.48 27.26 5.98
N GLN A 703 24.51 26.63 6.56
CA GLN A 703 25.72 26.24 5.82
C GLN A 703 25.40 25.18 4.76
N PHE A 704 24.62 24.16 5.11
CA PHE A 704 24.16 23.13 4.17
C PHE A 704 23.34 23.74 3.02
N GLU A 705 22.31 24.54 3.31
CA GLU A 705 21.46 25.15 2.29
C GLU A 705 22.26 26.08 1.36
N LYS A 706 23.22 26.84 1.90
CA LYS A 706 24.11 27.70 1.13
C LYS A 706 25.04 26.89 0.22
N ASP A 707 25.60 25.81 0.73
CA ASP A 707 26.45 24.89 -0.03
C ASP A 707 25.67 24.24 -1.18
N ILE A 708 24.46 23.72 -0.94
CA ILE A 708 23.60 23.20 -2.01
C ILE A 708 23.25 24.27 -3.03
N ALA A 709 22.81 25.45 -2.60
CA ALA A 709 22.43 26.54 -3.50
C ALA A 709 23.60 26.97 -4.41
N ALA A 710 24.82 27.05 -3.87
CA ALA A 710 26.01 27.38 -4.64
C ALA A 710 26.34 26.31 -5.70
N GLY A 711 26.16 25.03 -5.37
CA GLY A 711 26.37 23.92 -6.32
C GLY A 711 25.40 23.98 -7.50
N TYR A 712 24.12 24.27 -7.23
CA TYR A 712 23.12 24.42 -8.29
C TYR A 712 23.34 25.66 -9.18
N LEU A 713 23.98 26.73 -8.66
CA LEU A 713 24.41 27.85 -9.49
C LEU A 713 25.49 27.46 -10.50
N GLU A 714 26.39 26.53 -10.16
CA GLU A 714 27.39 26.01 -11.10
C GLU A 714 26.77 25.08 -12.15
N LEU A 715 25.85 24.18 -11.75
CA LEU A 715 25.05 23.34 -12.66
C LEU A 715 24.33 24.19 -13.72
N LYS A 716 23.73 25.31 -13.31
CA LYS A 716 23.02 26.23 -14.19
C LYS A 716 23.91 26.80 -15.30
N LYS A 717 25.22 26.98 -15.07
CA LYS A 717 26.16 27.46 -16.11
C LYS A 717 26.33 26.46 -17.25
N PHE A 718 25.99 25.19 -17.03
CA PHE A 718 25.94 24.17 -18.07
C PHE A 718 24.51 23.96 -18.61
N GLY A 719 23.57 24.86 -18.26
CA GLY A 719 22.17 24.82 -18.68
C GLY A 719 21.38 23.67 -18.06
N ILE A 720 21.67 23.32 -16.81
CA ILE A 720 20.94 22.30 -16.04
C ILE A 720 20.23 23.01 -14.91
N GLU A 721 18.91 23.07 -14.99
CA GLU A 721 18.07 23.68 -13.96
C GLU A 721 17.76 22.67 -12.84
N LYS A 722 17.42 23.17 -11.65
CA LYS A 722 17.19 22.34 -10.46
C LYS A 722 16.11 21.28 -10.66
N ASN A 723 15.05 21.59 -11.40
CA ASN A 723 13.97 20.64 -11.72
C ASN A 723 14.38 19.53 -12.70
N GLN A 724 15.48 19.72 -13.45
CA GLN A 724 16.07 18.70 -14.32
C GLN A 724 17.07 17.81 -13.56
N ALA A 725 17.53 18.26 -12.39
CA ALA A 725 18.44 17.52 -11.51
C ALA A 725 17.90 17.45 -10.06
N PRO A 726 16.72 16.85 -9.83
CA PRO A 726 16.07 16.85 -8.52
C PRO A 726 16.71 15.89 -7.51
N TYR A 727 17.60 14.99 -7.96
CA TYR A 727 18.30 14.07 -7.07
C TYR A 727 19.63 14.67 -6.60
N PHE A 728 19.93 14.48 -5.32
CA PHE A 728 21.13 14.93 -4.64
C PHE A 728 21.82 13.74 -3.94
N LEU A 729 23.13 13.61 -4.13
CA LEU A 729 23.95 12.57 -3.50
C LEU A 729 24.96 13.24 -2.55
N PRO A 730 24.97 12.90 -1.25
CA PRO A 730 25.76 13.65 -0.26
C PRO A 730 27.27 13.38 -0.38
N PRO A 731 28.15 14.38 -0.17
CA PRO A 731 29.60 14.21 -0.05
C PRO A 731 30.01 13.03 0.83
N TYR A 732 31.10 12.36 0.46
CA TYR A 732 31.61 11.17 1.15
C TYR A 732 30.59 10.04 1.30
N GLU A 733 29.48 10.10 0.55
CA GLU A 733 28.33 9.22 0.66
C GLU A 733 27.79 9.13 2.11
N TRP A 734 28.02 10.16 2.94
CA TRP A 734 27.79 10.15 4.39
C TRP A 734 26.75 11.20 4.82
N TYR A 735 25.75 10.77 5.58
CA TYR A 735 24.53 11.54 5.87
C TYR A 735 23.73 10.90 7.01
N ASN A 736 22.74 11.62 7.55
CA ASN A 736 21.78 11.16 8.56
C ASN A 736 20.36 11.67 8.27
N ASP A 737 19.39 11.33 9.13
CA ASP A 737 17.98 11.70 8.99
C ASP A 737 17.76 13.23 8.93
N THR A 738 18.63 14.00 9.59
CA THR A 738 18.55 15.47 9.57
C THR A 738 18.95 16.03 8.22
N ILE A 739 20.04 15.53 7.63
CA ILE A 739 20.43 15.89 6.26
C ILE A 739 19.34 15.49 5.27
N ALA A 740 18.77 14.29 5.38
CA ALA A 740 17.64 13.88 4.56
C ALA A 740 16.41 14.79 4.71
N SER A 741 16.11 15.24 5.93
CA SER A 741 15.04 16.22 6.19
C SER A 741 15.35 17.58 5.52
N TRP A 742 16.59 18.05 5.59
CA TRP A 742 16.99 19.33 5.00
C TRP A 742 16.99 19.27 3.46
N THR A 743 17.48 18.18 2.86
CA THR A 743 17.41 17.94 1.41
C THR A 743 15.97 17.99 0.91
N ARG A 744 15.04 17.31 1.60
CA ARG A 744 13.60 17.37 1.25
C ARG A 744 13.02 18.78 1.38
N GLY A 745 13.44 19.54 2.39
CA GLY A 745 13.07 20.94 2.56
C GLY A 745 13.54 21.86 1.42
N LEU A 746 14.48 21.40 0.59
CA LEU A 746 14.94 22.06 -0.61
C LEU A 746 14.26 21.53 -1.88
N ASP A 747 13.18 20.77 -1.81
CA ASP A 747 12.55 20.11 -2.98
C ASP A 747 13.54 19.23 -3.78
N LEU A 748 14.44 18.55 -3.06
CA LEU A 748 15.39 17.58 -3.62
C LEU A 748 15.15 16.20 -3.03
N HIS A 749 15.50 15.16 -3.78
CA HIS A 749 15.48 13.77 -3.35
C HIS A 749 16.89 13.34 -2.97
N LEU A 750 17.10 12.99 -1.69
CA LEU A 750 18.37 12.43 -1.24
C LEU A 750 18.50 10.99 -1.75
N VAL A 751 19.58 10.69 -2.46
CA VAL A 751 19.91 9.35 -2.96
C VAL A 751 21.29 8.93 -2.48
N ASN A 752 21.53 7.62 -2.40
CA ASN A 752 22.86 7.08 -2.16
C ASN A 752 23.04 5.69 -2.81
N PHE A 753 24.27 5.17 -2.82
CA PHE A 753 24.58 3.87 -3.41
C PHE A 753 23.92 2.72 -2.65
N THR A 754 23.62 1.63 -3.36
CA THR A 754 23.13 0.41 -2.73
C THR A 754 24.31 -0.31 -2.05
N PRO A 755 24.25 -0.57 -0.73
CA PRO A 755 25.36 -1.21 -0.02
C PRO A 755 25.53 -2.68 -0.43
N GLY A 756 26.76 -3.19 -0.32
CA GLY A 756 27.08 -4.62 -0.45
C GLY A 756 28.13 -4.99 -1.49
N THR A 757 28.35 -4.15 -2.51
CA THR A 757 29.30 -4.46 -3.61
C THR A 757 30.70 -3.91 -3.39
N ARG A 758 30.92 -3.04 -2.38
CA ARG A 758 32.19 -2.31 -2.15
C ARG A 758 32.65 -1.48 -3.36
N SER A 759 31.77 -1.20 -4.32
CA SER A 759 32.11 -0.47 -5.54
C SER A 759 32.62 0.95 -5.25
N ASN A 760 32.10 1.57 -4.20
CA ASN A 760 32.51 2.88 -3.71
C ASN A 760 33.90 2.90 -3.04
N ALA A 761 34.56 1.76 -2.84
CA ALA A 761 35.93 1.70 -2.29
C ALA A 761 37.02 1.86 -3.37
N ASP A 762 36.64 2.14 -4.61
CA ASP A 762 37.54 2.30 -5.76
C ASP A 762 38.46 3.53 -5.66
N TYR A 763 38.17 4.48 -4.75
CA TYR A 763 39.04 5.62 -4.45
C TYR A 763 40.29 5.26 -3.63
N THR A 764 40.27 4.13 -2.92
CA THR A 764 41.36 3.76 -2.00
C THR A 764 42.67 3.51 -2.75
N TYR A 765 43.83 3.77 -2.17
CA TYR A 765 45.16 3.56 -2.81
C TYR A 765 46.11 2.75 -1.91
N PRO A 766 47.16 2.10 -2.45
CA PRO A 766 47.96 1.09 -1.73
C PRO A 766 48.49 1.52 -0.36
N GLU A 767 48.90 2.77 -0.22
CA GLU A 767 49.45 3.35 1.00
C GLU A 767 48.42 3.48 2.13
N MET A 768 47.13 3.24 1.86
CA MET A 768 46.08 3.15 2.88
C MET A 768 46.04 1.78 3.60
N GLY A 769 46.96 0.87 3.27
CA GLY A 769 47.12 -0.43 3.94
C GLY A 769 45.89 -1.31 3.79
N ALA A 770 45.38 -1.85 4.90
CA ALA A 770 44.22 -2.76 4.91
C ALA A 770 42.92 -2.15 4.35
N LYS A 771 42.85 -0.82 4.19
CA LYS A 771 41.71 -0.14 3.57
C LYS A 771 41.76 -0.19 2.03
N TYR A 772 42.91 -0.47 1.42
CA TYR A 772 43.07 -0.53 -0.03
C TYR A 772 42.37 -1.76 -0.62
N ILE A 773 41.47 -1.53 -1.60
CA ILE A 773 40.80 -2.59 -2.35
C ILE A 773 41.13 -2.45 -3.84
N ASN A 774 41.89 -3.39 -4.40
CA ASN A 774 42.26 -3.37 -5.83
C ASN A 774 41.04 -3.56 -6.75
N SER A 775 41.15 -3.16 -8.00
CA SER A 775 40.01 -3.09 -8.94
C SER A 775 39.43 -4.45 -9.28
N GLU A 776 40.26 -5.49 -9.31
CA GLU A 776 39.83 -6.88 -9.54
C GLU A 776 38.90 -7.34 -8.41
N THR A 777 39.27 -7.03 -7.17
CA THR A 777 38.47 -7.36 -5.98
C THR A 777 37.15 -6.61 -5.98
N VAL A 778 37.15 -5.32 -6.37
CA VAL A 778 35.92 -4.54 -6.53
C VAL A 778 35.01 -5.17 -7.58
N GLN A 779 35.55 -5.51 -8.77
CA GLN A 779 34.79 -6.11 -9.86
C GLN A 779 34.18 -7.44 -9.42
N GLN A 780 34.95 -8.30 -8.75
CA GLN A 780 34.42 -9.57 -8.27
C GLN A 780 33.42 -9.42 -7.13
N SER A 781 33.55 -8.41 -6.28
CA SER A 781 32.53 -8.13 -5.28
C SER A 781 31.18 -7.77 -5.90
N ILE A 782 31.17 -7.04 -7.02
CA ILE A 782 29.95 -6.73 -7.78
C ILE A 782 29.32 -8.00 -8.36
N LEU A 783 30.12 -8.82 -9.06
CA LEU A 783 29.63 -10.04 -9.70
C LEU A 783 29.20 -11.12 -8.69
N ASN A 784 29.90 -11.22 -7.56
CA ASN A 784 29.52 -12.13 -6.47
C ASN A 784 28.24 -11.71 -5.78
N TYR A 785 28.01 -10.40 -5.59
CA TYR A 785 26.74 -9.90 -5.05
C TYR A 785 25.60 -10.22 -6.01
N GLU A 786 25.79 -9.94 -7.30
CA GLU A 786 24.81 -10.24 -8.36
C GLU A 786 24.38 -11.71 -8.36
N GLN A 787 25.32 -12.63 -8.12
CA GLN A 787 25.04 -14.06 -8.12
C GLN A 787 24.36 -14.55 -6.82
N LYS A 788 24.65 -13.93 -5.67
CA LYS A 788 24.23 -14.42 -4.35
C LYS A 788 22.94 -13.79 -3.83
N ASP A 789 22.69 -12.52 -4.16
CA ASP A 789 21.48 -11.83 -3.71
C ASP A 789 20.26 -12.35 -4.47
N LYS A 790 19.15 -12.58 -3.77
CA LYS A 790 17.90 -13.11 -4.36
C LYS A 790 17.35 -12.23 -5.50
N ASN A 791 17.67 -10.93 -5.45
CA ASN A 791 17.25 -9.94 -6.44
C ASN A 791 18.42 -9.49 -7.32
N GLY A 792 19.60 -10.12 -7.22
CA GLY A 792 20.82 -9.71 -7.91
C GLY A 792 21.08 -8.20 -7.80
N LEU A 793 21.35 -7.56 -8.94
CA LEU A 793 21.51 -6.10 -9.06
C LEU A 793 20.23 -5.39 -9.52
N ASN A 794 19.04 -5.97 -9.30
CA ASN A 794 17.78 -5.30 -9.63
C ASN A 794 17.61 -4.04 -8.77
N GLY A 795 17.25 -2.92 -9.39
CA GLY A 795 17.13 -1.63 -8.73
C GLY A 795 18.46 -1.04 -8.26
N PHE A 796 19.62 -1.59 -8.62
CA PHE A 796 20.87 -1.21 -7.93
C PHE A 796 21.35 0.20 -8.32
N ILE A 797 21.81 0.97 -7.33
CA ILE A 797 22.54 2.23 -7.51
C ILE A 797 24.03 1.92 -7.33
N LEU A 798 24.71 1.61 -8.44
CA LEU A 798 26.10 1.15 -8.44
C LEU A 798 27.05 2.34 -8.55
N LEU A 799 27.62 2.76 -7.41
CA LEU A 799 28.50 3.92 -7.34
C LEU A 799 29.98 3.57 -7.53
N VAL A 800 30.67 4.39 -8.33
CA VAL A 800 32.12 4.40 -8.55
C VAL A 800 32.59 5.85 -8.68
N HIS A 801 33.89 6.12 -8.56
CA HIS A 801 34.41 7.49 -8.67
C HIS A 801 34.79 7.84 -10.11
N ILE A 802 34.45 9.06 -10.56
CA ILE A 802 34.81 9.55 -11.91
C ILE A 802 36.31 9.80 -12.07
N GLY A 803 37.01 10.01 -10.96
CA GLY A 803 38.45 10.18 -10.87
C GLY A 803 38.93 9.85 -9.46
N THR A 804 40.22 9.55 -9.32
CA THR A 804 40.81 9.12 -8.05
C THR A 804 42.21 9.70 -7.87
N ASP A 805 42.70 9.69 -6.63
CA ASP A 805 44.05 10.16 -6.29
C ASP A 805 45.13 9.58 -7.24
N PRO A 806 46.14 10.37 -7.67
CA PRO A 806 47.21 9.89 -8.54
C PRO A 806 48.00 8.67 -8.01
N ARG A 807 47.98 8.41 -6.69
CA ARG A 807 48.57 7.21 -6.05
C ARG A 807 47.80 5.94 -6.38
N ARG A 808 46.49 6.02 -6.66
CA ARG A 808 45.70 4.89 -7.15
C ARG A 808 46.08 4.58 -8.60
N LYS A 809 47.08 3.72 -8.84
CA LYS A 809 47.51 3.33 -10.20
C LYS A 809 46.55 2.36 -10.90
N ASP A 810 45.91 1.47 -10.14
CA ASP A 810 44.93 0.50 -10.65
C ASP A 810 43.53 1.15 -10.74
N LYS A 811 43.24 1.87 -11.82
CA LYS A 811 42.00 2.67 -11.94
C LYS A 811 40.78 1.79 -12.23
N PHE A 812 39.76 1.79 -11.35
CA PHE A 812 38.58 0.92 -11.53
C PHE A 812 37.77 1.25 -12.78
N TYR A 813 37.69 2.52 -13.19
CA TYR A 813 36.96 2.91 -14.40
C TYR A 813 37.48 2.21 -15.67
N SER A 814 38.73 1.72 -15.68
CA SER A 814 39.28 0.90 -16.78
C SER A 814 38.59 -0.47 -16.94
N ARG A 815 37.84 -0.91 -15.93
CA ARG A 815 37.06 -2.17 -15.93
C ARG A 815 35.66 -2.02 -16.51
N LEU A 816 35.15 -0.80 -16.68
CA LEU A 816 33.79 -0.57 -17.20
C LEU A 816 33.53 -1.23 -18.56
N PRO A 817 34.45 -1.20 -19.56
CA PRO A 817 34.25 -1.88 -20.84
C PRO A 817 34.15 -3.41 -20.74
N ARG A 818 34.49 -4.01 -19.59
CA ARG A 818 34.28 -5.44 -19.32
C ARG A 818 33.04 -5.68 -18.45
N LEU A 819 32.84 -4.84 -17.44
CA LEU A 819 31.73 -4.98 -16.49
C LEU A 819 30.37 -4.72 -17.16
N ILE A 820 30.25 -3.69 -17.99
CA ILE A 820 28.99 -3.31 -18.64
C ILE A 820 28.48 -4.45 -19.54
N PRO A 821 29.28 -4.98 -20.50
CA PRO A 821 28.85 -6.15 -21.29
C PRO A 821 28.51 -7.38 -20.45
N ALA A 822 29.28 -7.66 -19.39
CA ALA A 822 29.04 -8.81 -18.51
C ALA A 822 27.71 -8.72 -17.75
N LEU A 823 27.28 -7.53 -17.34
CA LEU A 823 25.98 -7.33 -16.71
C LEU A 823 24.84 -7.28 -17.73
N LYS A 824 25.07 -6.71 -18.91
CA LYS A 824 24.08 -6.77 -20.01
C LYS A 824 23.76 -8.19 -20.44
N SER A 825 24.77 -9.07 -20.54
CA SER A 825 24.56 -10.49 -20.89
C SER A 825 23.75 -11.25 -19.83
N LYS A 826 23.70 -10.74 -18.59
CA LYS A 826 22.83 -11.23 -17.50
C LYS A 826 21.43 -10.60 -17.49
N GLY A 827 21.13 -9.76 -18.48
CA GLY A 827 19.83 -9.14 -18.70
C GLY A 827 19.61 -7.82 -17.96
N TYR A 828 20.66 -7.19 -17.41
CA TYR A 828 20.51 -5.88 -16.79
C TYR A 828 20.43 -4.76 -17.83
N GLN A 829 19.43 -3.91 -17.66
CA GLN A 829 19.31 -2.64 -18.35
C GLN A 829 19.95 -1.53 -17.52
N PHE A 830 20.90 -0.82 -18.12
CA PHE A 830 21.49 0.38 -17.54
C PHE A 830 20.58 1.58 -17.82
N VAL A 831 20.15 2.25 -16.76
CA VAL A 831 19.26 3.41 -16.83
C VAL A 831 19.83 4.56 -16.00
N ARG A 832 19.36 5.78 -16.24
CA ARG A 832 19.74 6.93 -15.41
C ARG A 832 19.04 6.85 -14.05
N ILE A 833 19.55 7.56 -13.05
CA ILE A 833 18.98 7.56 -11.70
C ILE A 833 17.53 8.05 -11.68
N ASP A 834 17.19 9.03 -12.52
CA ASP A 834 15.83 9.58 -12.66
C ASP A 834 14.86 8.61 -13.33
N GLU A 835 15.37 7.66 -14.11
CA GLU A 835 14.59 6.58 -14.73
C GLU A 835 14.46 5.38 -13.79
N LEU A 836 15.53 5.05 -13.06
CA LEU A 836 15.54 3.99 -12.06
C LEU A 836 14.54 4.29 -10.92
N LEU A 837 14.48 5.56 -10.51
CA LEU A 837 13.64 6.05 -9.41
C LEU A 837 12.34 6.71 -9.90
N LYS A 838 11.96 6.49 -11.16
CA LYS A 838 10.69 6.97 -11.68
C LYS A 838 9.57 6.10 -11.11
N GLN A 839 8.64 6.70 -10.37
CA GLN A 839 7.39 6.04 -10.04
C GLN A 839 6.56 5.86 -11.32
N GLU A 840 6.71 4.73 -12.02
CA GLU A 840 5.73 4.30 -13.00
C GLU A 840 4.45 3.90 -12.26
N PRO A 841 3.25 4.18 -12.80
CA PRO A 841 2.03 3.58 -12.26
C PRO A 841 2.22 2.07 -12.21
N ALA A 842 1.82 1.42 -11.11
CA ALA A 842 1.87 -0.03 -10.98
C ALA A 842 1.33 -0.70 -12.25
N GLY A 843 2.10 -1.64 -12.81
CA GLY A 843 1.66 -2.43 -13.96
C GLY A 843 0.37 -3.20 -13.64
N ILE A 844 -0.31 -3.70 -14.66
CA ILE A 844 -1.52 -4.52 -14.48
C ILE A 844 -1.15 -5.75 -13.62
N PRO A 845 -1.79 -5.99 -12.46
CA PRO A 845 -1.45 -7.13 -11.61
C PRO A 845 -1.56 -8.45 -12.38
N ALA A 846 -0.61 -9.36 -12.16
CA ALA A 846 -0.48 -10.60 -12.91
C ALA A 846 -1.76 -11.48 -12.91
N ALA A 847 -2.55 -11.41 -11.83
CA ALA A 847 -3.83 -12.10 -11.72
C ALA A 847 -4.83 -11.68 -12.83
N TYR A 848 -4.87 -10.40 -13.18
CA TYR A 848 -5.76 -9.90 -14.22
C TYR A 848 -5.30 -10.27 -15.63
N LEU A 849 -3.99 -10.39 -15.84
CA LEU A 849 -3.42 -10.80 -17.12
C LEU A 849 -3.70 -12.27 -17.42
N LYS A 850 -3.73 -13.14 -16.40
CA LYS A 850 -3.92 -14.59 -16.59
C LYS A 850 -5.27 -14.95 -17.21
N ASP A 851 -6.34 -14.29 -16.79
CA ASP A 851 -7.71 -14.69 -17.17
C ASP A 851 -8.32 -13.80 -18.27
N SER A 852 -8.03 -12.49 -18.27
CA SER A 852 -8.68 -11.53 -19.19
C SER A 852 -7.94 -11.35 -20.52
N LEU A 853 -6.61 -11.48 -20.53
CA LEU A 853 -5.81 -11.23 -21.72
C LEU A 853 -6.10 -12.25 -22.83
N PRO A 854 -6.09 -13.59 -22.60
CA PRO A 854 -6.34 -14.56 -23.66
C PRO A 854 -7.71 -14.38 -24.33
N ALA A 855 -8.74 -14.10 -23.54
CA ALA A 855 -10.09 -13.86 -24.05
C ALA A 855 -10.17 -12.59 -24.92
N LEU A 856 -9.48 -11.51 -24.51
CA LEU A 856 -9.41 -10.29 -25.30
C LEU A 856 -8.55 -10.46 -26.55
N VAL A 857 -7.45 -11.23 -26.50
CA VAL A 857 -6.65 -11.59 -27.68
C VAL A 857 -7.54 -12.31 -28.69
N ALA A 858 -8.37 -13.26 -28.27
CA ALA A 858 -9.30 -13.95 -29.16
C ALA A 858 -10.30 -12.99 -29.84
N LYS A 859 -10.85 -12.02 -29.09
CA LYS A 859 -11.73 -10.97 -29.65
C LYS A 859 -10.99 -10.07 -30.63
N CYS A 860 -9.78 -9.65 -30.30
CA CYS A 860 -8.93 -8.82 -31.16
C CYS A 860 -8.52 -9.55 -32.43
N LYS A 861 -8.23 -10.85 -32.32
CA LYS A 861 -7.95 -11.72 -33.47
C LYS A 861 -9.16 -11.78 -34.39
N ASN A 862 -10.35 -12.06 -33.86
CA ASN A 862 -11.58 -12.08 -34.66
C ASN A 862 -11.80 -10.73 -35.37
N LEU A 863 -11.60 -9.60 -34.68
CA LEU A 863 -11.71 -8.27 -35.30
C LEU A 863 -10.75 -8.10 -36.48
N LEU A 864 -9.46 -8.44 -36.29
CA LEU A 864 -8.42 -8.28 -37.31
C LEU A 864 -8.55 -9.27 -38.47
N ASP A 865 -9.08 -10.47 -38.24
CA ASP A 865 -9.38 -11.45 -39.29
C ASP A 865 -10.46 -10.94 -40.26
N HIS A 866 -11.32 -10.00 -39.82
CA HIS A 866 -12.38 -9.38 -40.63
C HIS A 866 -12.04 -7.94 -41.07
N ALA A 867 -10.76 -7.56 -41.02
CA ALA A 867 -10.28 -6.25 -41.45
C ALA A 867 -10.54 -6.01 -42.95
N TYR A 868 -11.58 -5.22 -43.26
CA TYR A 868 -12.10 -5.08 -44.63
C TYR A 868 -11.11 -4.47 -45.64
N MET A 869 -10.14 -3.67 -45.20
CA MET A 869 -9.11 -3.12 -46.12
C MET A 869 -7.96 -4.11 -46.35
N ALA A 870 -7.85 -5.18 -45.55
CA ALA A 870 -6.77 -6.16 -45.60
C ALA A 870 -7.16 -7.42 -46.40
N GLN A 871 -7.78 -7.24 -47.57
CA GLN A 871 -8.28 -8.34 -48.41
C GLN A 871 -7.17 -9.03 -49.22
N THR A 872 -6.56 -8.32 -50.18
CA THR A 872 -5.53 -8.88 -51.07
C THR A 872 -4.19 -8.20 -50.80
N LEU A 873 -3.25 -8.94 -50.22
CA LEU A 873 -1.88 -8.46 -50.01
C LEU A 873 -1.16 -8.34 -51.35
N ILE A 874 -0.58 -7.18 -51.62
CA ILE A 874 0.16 -6.87 -52.86
C ILE A 874 1.67 -6.85 -52.60
N ALA A 875 2.11 -6.23 -51.49
CA ALA A 875 3.52 -6.12 -51.14
C ALA A 875 3.71 -5.89 -49.64
N GLU A 876 4.88 -6.23 -49.12
CA GLU A 876 5.34 -5.87 -47.78
C GLU A 876 6.63 -5.05 -47.89
N THR A 877 6.82 -4.05 -47.03
CA THR A 877 8.00 -3.18 -47.03
C THR A 877 8.26 -2.64 -45.63
N ASP A 878 9.53 -2.53 -45.28
CA ASP A 878 10.05 -1.86 -44.10
C ASP A 878 10.87 -0.62 -44.44
N THR A 879 10.88 -0.20 -45.71
CA THR A 879 11.62 0.94 -46.24
C THR A 879 10.71 2.07 -46.73
N LEU A 880 9.42 2.00 -46.41
CA LEU A 880 8.47 3.04 -46.78
C LEU A 880 8.85 4.38 -46.13
N PRO A 881 9.03 5.48 -46.89
CA PRO A 881 9.46 6.75 -46.33
C PRO A 881 8.60 7.24 -45.17
N GLY A 882 9.23 7.55 -44.04
CA GLY A 882 8.61 7.96 -42.77
C GLY A 882 8.21 6.80 -41.84
N TRP A 883 8.24 5.56 -42.33
CA TRP A 883 7.86 4.33 -41.63
C TRP A 883 8.96 3.26 -41.66
N GLU A 884 10.21 3.69 -41.76
CA GLU A 884 11.37 2.82 -41.88
C GLU A 884 11.52 1.90 -40.65
N GLY A 885 11.81 0.62 -40.91
CA GLY A 885 11.96 -0.44 -39.91
C GLY A 885 10.64 -0.98 -39.34
N LEU A 886 9.49 -0.66 -39.94
CA LEU A 886 8.17 -1.17 -39.53
C LEU A 886 7.53 -2.00 -40.65
N PRO A 887 6.85 -3.12 -40.34
CA PRO A 887 6.34 -4.06 -41.34
C PRO A 887 5.06 -3.55 -42.01
N VAL A 888 5.18 -2.54 -42.87
CA VAL A 888 4.04 -1.94 -43.58
C VAL A 888 3.65 -2.80 -44.77
N LYS A 889 2.34 -3.02 -44.95
CA LYS A 889 1.82 -3.92 -45.99
C LYS A 889 0.89 -3.17 -46.93
N LEU A 890 1.09 -3.31 -48.23
CA LEU A 890 0.21 -2.78 -49.27
C LEU A 890 -0.91 -3.77 -49.56
N TYR A 891 -2.15 -3.33 -49.42
CA TYR A 891 -3.32 -4.10 -49.77
C TYR A 891 -4.12 -3.47 -50.91
N ALA A 892 -4.74 -4.32 -51.72
CA ALA A 892 -5.87 -3.98 -52.56
C ALA A 892 -7.14 -4.60 -51.97
N TYR A 893 -8.26 -3.88 -52.04
CA TYR A 893 -9.54 -4.35 -51.52
C TYR A 893 -10.69 -3.84 -52.37
N LYS A 894 -11.82 -4.57 -52.34
CA LYS A 894 -13.07 -4.19 -53.00
C LYS A 894 -14.14 -3.87 -51.97
N THR A 895 -14.96 -2.84 -52.22
CA THR A 895 -16.10 -2.49 -51.37
C THR A 895 -17.15 -1.68 -52.12
N GLY A 896 -18.39 -1.71 -51.61
CA GLY A 896 -19.52 -0.98 -52.18
C GLY A 896 -19.79 -1.32 -53.64
N LYS A 897 -20.62 -0.50 -54.29
CA LYS A 897 -20.79 -0.50 -55.74
C LYS A 897 -20.57 0.91 -56.26
N ASP A 898 -19.92 1.02 -57.41
CA ASP A 898 -19.86 2.23 -58.20
C ASP A 898 -21.25 2.56 -58.76
N LEU A 899 -21.64 3.84 -58.71
CA LEU A 899 -23.00 4.27 -59.06
C LEU A 899 -23.29 4.16 -60.56
N TYR A 900 -22.26 4.23 -61.40
CA TYR A 900 -22.41 4.31 -62.84
C TYR A 900 -22.24 2.94 -63.51
N THR A 901 -21.35 2.11 -62.97
CA THR A 901 -20.99 0.80 -63.53
C THR A 901 -21.58 -0.38 -62.77
N GLY A 902 -22.04 -0.17 -61.52
CA GLY A 902 -22.52 -1.22 -60.63
C GLY A 902 -21.44 -2.19 -60.12
N GLN A 903 -20.19 -2.02 -60.56
CA GLN A 903 -19.05 -2.85 -60.17
C GLN A 903 -18.53 -2.44 -58.79
N PRO A 904 -17.89 -3.36 -58.03
CA PRO A 904 -17.28 -3.01 -56.76
C PRO A 904 -16.18 -1.95 -56.92
N LYS A 905 -16.15 -0.95 -56.03
CA LYS A 905 -15.08 0.04 -56.00
C LYS A 905 -13.79 -0.63 -55.55
N THR A 906 -12.66 -0.23 -56.14
CA THR A 906 -11.34 -0.75 -55.77
C THR A 906 -10.58 0.30 -54.98
N GLY A 907 -10.01 -0.10 -53.84
CA GLY A 907 -9.09 0.71 -53.04
C GLY A 907 -7.71 0.06 -52.96
N LYS A 908 -6.67 0.91 -52.83
CA LYS A 908 -5.30 0.51 -52.48
C LYS A 908 -4.82 1.31 -51.29
N VAL A 909 -4.22 0.64 -50.30
CA VAL A 909 -3.78 1.28 -49.06
C VAL A 909 -2.62 0.53 -48.41
N TYR A 910 -1.62 1.28 -47.93
CA TYR A 910 -0.59 0.76 -47.02
C TYR A 910 -1.15 0.74 -45.59
N LEU A 911 -1.05 -0.41 -44.92
CA LEU A 911 -1.52 -0.63 -43.56
C LEU A 911 -0.37 -1.02 -42.62
N LEU A 912 -0.46 -0.56 -41.37
CA LEU A 912 0.38 -1.03 -40.26
C LEU A 912 -0.52 -1.46 -39.09
N ASN A 913 -1.24 -2.57 -39.29
CA ASN A 913 -2.17 -3.10 -38.30
C ASN A 913 -1.42 -3.84 -37.18
N PRO A 914 -1.80 -3.68 -35.90
CA PRO A 914 -1.17 -4.38 -34.78
C PRO A 914 -1.48 -5.89 -34.83
N SER A 915 -0.69 -6.70 -34.12
CA SER A 915 -1.10 -8.09 -33.83
C SER A 915 -2.28 -8.11 -32.85
N ALA A 916 -2.99 -9.23 -32.76
CA ALA A 916 -4.10 -9.39 -31.82
C ALA A 916 -3.65 -9.21 -30.36
N GLU A 917 -2.47 -9.73 -30.02
CA GLU A 917 -1.84 -9.58 -28.71
C GLU A 917 -1.50 -8.12 -28.44
N LYS A 918 -0.88 -7.43 -29.40
CA LYS A 918 -0.50 -6.03 -29.24
C LYS A 918 -1.73 -5.13 -29.05
N LEU A 919 -2.79 -5.37 -29.81
CA LEU A 919 -4.05 -4.64 -29.68
C LEU A 919 -4.71 -4.90 -28.32
N ALA A 920 -4.79 -6.16 -27.89
CA ALA A 920 -5.35 -6.52 -26.59
C ALA A 920 -4.55 -5.88 -25.44
N THR A 921 -3.22 -5.91 -25.52
CA THR A 921 -2.33 -5.25 -24.55
C THR A 921 -2.61 -3.74 -24.51
N TRP A 922 -2.66 -3.05 -25.66
CA TRP A 922 -2.96 -1.61 -25.69
C TRP A 922 -4.34 -1.27 -25.10
N ILE A 923 -5.36 -2.10 -25.34
CA ILE A 923 -6.69 -1.90 -24.75
C ILE A 923 -6.65 -2.04 -23.22
N MET A 924 -6.02 -3.10 -22.72
CA MET A 924 -5.92 -3.35 -21.28
C MET A 924 -5.10 -2.27 -20.57
N THR A 925 -3.94 -1.89 -21.12
CA THR A 925 -3.10 -0.84 -20.52
C THR A 925 -3.80 0.51 -20.59
N THR A 926 -4.56 0.80 -21.64
CA THR A 926 -5.39 2.02 -21.71
C THR A 926 -6.43 2.06 -20.59
N CYS A 927 -7.17 0.97 -20.38
CA CYS A 927 -8.17 0.89 -19.31
C CYS A 927 -7.51 1.02 -17.92
N TRP A 928 -6.39 0.33 -17.72
CA TRP A 928 -5.65 0.37 -16.46
C TRP A 928 -5.06 1.75 -16.18
N GLU A 929 -4.52 2.43 -17.19
CA GLU A 929 -3.94 3.76 -17.01
C GLU A 929 -5.01 4.79 -16.62
N VAL A 930 -6.19 4.71 -17.22
CA VAL A 930 -7.26 5.69 -17.01
C VAL A 930 -8.14 5.38 -15.80
N LYS A 931 -8.43 4.10 -15.55
CA LYS A 931 -9.40 3.66 -14.53
C LYS A 931 -8.80 2.83 -13.40
N LYS A 932 -7.52 2.44 -13.50
CA LYS A 932 -6.90 1.46 -12.59
C LYS A 932 -7.73 0.18 -12.45
N SER A 933 -8.43 -0.19 -13.54
CA SER A 933 -9.33 -1.33 -13.62
C SER A 933 -9.32 -1.88 -15.05
N VAL A 934 -9.44 -3.20 -15.15
CA VAL A 934 -9.63 -3.93 -16.42
C VAL A 934 -10.98 -4.65 -16.46
N GLU A 935 -11.98 -4.11 -15.76
CA GLU A 935 -13.35 -4.60 -15.85
C GLU A 935 -13.86 -4.63 -17.29
N ALA A 936 -14.67 -5.65 -17.59
CA ALA A 936 -15.22 -5.88 -18.92
C ALA A 936 -15.94 -4.66 -19.50
N LYS A 937 -16.59 -3.81 -18.66
CA LYS A 937 -17.29 -2.60 -19.14
C LYS A 937 -16.35 -1.60 -19.81
N TYR A 938 -15.15 -1.40 -19.27
CA TYR A 938 -14.15 -0.47 -19.82
C TYR A 938 -13.46 -1.07 -21.04
N ILE A 939 -13.02 -2.32 -20.94
CA ILE A 939 -12.43 -3.06 -22.05
C ILE A 939 -13.39 -3.08 -23.24
N ASN A 940 -14.64 -3.46 -23.02
CA ASN A 940 -15.64 -3.51 -24.07
C ASN A 940 -15.89 -2.11 -24.65
N LYS A 941 -15.98 -1.05 -23.84
CA LYS A 941 -16.18 0.31 -24.36
C LYS A 941 -15.04 0.76 -25.30
N VAL A 942 -13.78 0.51 -24.92
CA VAL A 942 -12.62 0.81 -25.77
C VAL A 942 -12.62 -0.09 -27.02
N PHE A 943 -12.80 -1.40 -26.85
CA PHE A 943 -12.83 -2.37 -27.95
C PHE A 943 -13.92 -2.07 -28.97
N GLU A 944 -15.15 -1.84 -28.51
CA GLU A 944 -16.31 -1.52 -29.35
C GLU A 944 -16.14 -0.20 -30.09
N THR A 945 -15.50 0.78 -29.47
CA THR A 945 -15.14 2.03 -30.15
C THR A 945 -14.13 1.75 -31.26
N ILE A 946 -13.04 1.00 -30.99
CA ILE A 946 -12.05 0.66 -32.02
C ILE A 946 -12.72 -0.11 -33.18
N ARG A 947 -13.58 -1.07 -32.86
CA ARG A 947 -14.36 -1.85 -33.83
C ARG A 947 -15.23 -0.96 -34.70
N GLY A 948 -16.01 -0.07 -34.09
CA GLY A 948 -16.95 0.81 -34.78
C GLY A 948 -16.30 1.95 -35.57
N GLN A 949 -15.03 2.26 -35.30
CA GLN A 949 -14.33 3.35 -35.99
C GLN A 949 -13.43 2.83 -37.12
N SER A 950 -12.38 2.08 -36.79
CA SER A 950 -11.33 1.72 -37.74
C SER A 950 -11.26 0.23 -38.04
N GLY A 951 -12.04 -0.59 -37.33
CA GLY A 951 -11.86 -2.04 -37.35
C GLY A 951 -10.47 -2.47 -36.86
N ALA A 952 -9.83 -1.66 -36.01
CA ALA A 952 -8.44 -1.80 -35.61
C ALA A 952 -7.41 -1.68 -36.76
N GLN A 953 -7.74 -0.97 -37.84
CA GLN A 953 -6.85 -0.77 -38.97
C GLN A 953 -6.17 0.60 -38.94
N PHE A 954 -4.88 0.65 -39.29
CA PHE A 954 -4.10 1.89 -39.35
C PHE A 954 -3.60 2.16 -40.78
N PRO A 955 -4.30 3.03 -41.55
CA PRO A 955 -3.89 3.47 -42.88
C PRO A 955 -2.66 4.37 -42.83
N VAL A 956 -1.53 3.87 -43.33
CA VAL A 956 -0.29 4.63 -43.48
C VAL A 956 -0.40 5.60 -44.66
N LYS A 957 -0.84 5.15 -45.83
CA LYS A 957 -1.24 6.03 -46.94
C LYS A 957 -2.02 5.29 -48.02
N GLY A 958 -2.94 5.98 -48.69
CA GLY A 958 -3.79 5.43 -49.75
C GLY A 958 -5.23 5.91 -49.62
N VAL A 959 -6.17 5.18 -50.22
CA VAL A 959 -7.61 5.48 -50.14
C VAL A 959 -8.35 4.47 -49.28
N VAL A 960 -9.21 4.99 -48.40
CA VAL A 960 -10.12 4.24 -47.52
C VAL A 960 -11.55 4.62 -47.90
N TYR A 961 -12.35 3.65 -48.33
CA TYR A 961 -13.77 3.88 -48.57
C TYR A 961 -14.59 3.68 -47.29
N GLU A 962 -15.46 4.63 -46.97
CA GLU A 962 -16.30 4.60 -45.76
C GLU A 962 -17.74 5.10 -46.01
N ASP A 963 -18.70 4.54 -45.29
CA ASP A 963 -20.12 4.91 -45.29
C ASP A 963 -20.43 5.84 -44.11
N GLN A 964 -19.87 7.06 -44.13
CA GLN A 964 -19.93 7.98 -42.99
C GLN A 964 -21.12 8.94 -43.03
N TYR A 965 -21.45 9.50 -44.20
CA TYR A 965 -22.47 10.56 -44.33
C TYR A 965 -23.69 10.17 -45.16
N THR A 966 -23.57 9.14 -46.01
CA THR A 966 -24.65 8.72 -46.90
C THR A 966 -24.84 7.22 -46.77
N ARG A 967 -25.82 6.81 -45.96
CA ARG A 967 -26.07 5.40 -45.66
C ARG A 967 -26.12 4.55 -46.93
N ASN A 968 -25.38 3.44 -46.93
CA ASN A 968 -25.17 2.52 -48.05
C ASN A 968 -24.33 3.09 -49.20
N PHE A 969 -23.59 4.18 -48.99
CA PHE A 969 -22.74 4.80 -50.01
C PHE A 969 -21.30 4.96 -49.52
N GLN A 970 -20.40 4.19 -50.13
CA GLN A 970 -18.99 4.13 -49.77
C GLN A 970 -18.22 5.29 -50.42
N GLU A 971 -17.90 6.33 -49.65
CA GLU A 971 -17.15 7.52 -50.10
C GLU A 971 -15.64 7.33 -49.95
N PRO A 972 -14.82 7.82 -50.90
CA PRO A 972 -13.36 7.73 -50.81
C PRO A 972 -12.78 8.80 -49.88
N TYR A 973 -12.04 8.36 -48.87
CA TYR A 973 -11.24 9.18 -47.97
C TYR A 973 -9.75 8.90 -48.19
N ILE A 974 -8.98 9.95 -48.47
CA ILE A 974 -7.55 9.83 -48.70
C ILE A 974 -6.87 9.90 -47.34
N PHE A 975 -6.09 8.88 -46.99
CA PHE A 975 -5.38 8.80 -45.72
C PHE A 975 -3.89 8.99 -45.93
N LYS A 976 -3.26 9.64 -44.93
CA LYS A 976 -1.82 9.64 -44.71
C LYS A 976 -1.57 9.63 -43.20
N ASP A 977 -0.65 8.79 -42.75
CA ASP A 977 -0.19 8.71 -41.37
C ASP A 977 -1.32 8.58 -40.33
N GLY A 978 -2.35 7.77 -40.64
CA GLY A 978 -3.49 7.52 -39.75
C GLY A 978 -4.51 8.65 -39.65
N VAL A 979 -4.44 9.66 -40.53
CA VAL A 979 -5.38 10.80 -40.58
C VAL A 979 -5.87 11.00 -42.01
N THR A 980 -7.12 11.42 -42.18
CA THR A 980 -7.64 11.87 -43.47
C THR A 980 -6.94 13.15 -43.92
N VAL A 981 -6.57 13.24 -45.19
CA VAL A 981 -5.89 14.41 -45.78
C VAL A 981 -6.64 14.94 -47.01
N TYR A 982 -6.37 16.19 -47.36
CA TYR A 982 -6.98 16.84 -48.52
C TYR A 982 -5.89 17.16 -49.55
N VAL A 983 -6.05 16.63 -50.77
CA VAL A 983 -5.09 16.84 -51.86
C VAL A 983 -5.17 18.28 -52.37
N ALA A 984 -4.02 18.88 -52.66
CA ALA A 984 -3.92 20.24 -53.20
C ALA A 984 -4.40 20.30 -54.67
N ASP A 985 -4.02 19.32 -55.48
CA ASP A 985 -4.49 19.18 -56.86
C ASP A 985 -5.94 18.67 -56.91
N SER A 986 -6.84 19.55 -57.37
CA SER A 986 -8.27 19.25 -57.50
C SER A 986 -8.61 18.19 -58.56
N THR A 987 -7.72 17.92 -59.51
CA THR A 987 -7.91 16.87 -60.54
C THR A 987 -7.72 15.47 -59.96
N MET A 988 -6.96 15.38 -58.86
CA MET A 988 -6.72 14.16 -58.11
C MET A 988 -7.79 13.87 -57.06
N PHE A 989 -8.96 14.53 -57.15
CA PHE A 989 -10.13 14.21 -56.35
C PHE A 989 -11.13 13.37 -57.17
N PRO A 990 -11.62 12.22 -56.67
CA PRO A 990 -12.54 11.35 -57.42
C PRO A 990 -13.95 11.96 -57.44
N ARG A 991 -14.27 12.71 -58.52
CA ARG A 991 -15.53 13.45 -58.65
C ARG A 991 -16.77 12.55 -58.67
N ASP A 992 -16.66 11.39 -59.27
CA ASP A 992 -17.66 10.31 -59.32
C ASP A 992 -17.66 9.42 -58.06
N LYS A 993 -16.83 9.77 -57.06
CA LYS A 993 -16.62 9.00 -55.83
C LYS A 993 -16.05 7.60 -56.07
N THR A 994 -15.40 7.39 -57.21
CA THR A 994 -14.69 6.15 -57.55
C THR A 994 -13.28 6.50 -58.04
N CYS A 995 -12.28 5.88 -57.43
CA CYS A 995 -10.90 6.19 -57.76
C CYS A 995 -10.45 5.51 -59.06
N THR A 996 -9.93 6.29 -60.00
CA THR A 996 -9.28 5.77 -61.20
C THR A 996 -7.93 5.11 -60.84
N PRO A 997 -7.35 4.24 -61.70
CA PRO A 997 -6.03 3.67 -61.46
C PRO A 997 -4.95 4.73 -61.20
N ALA A 998 -4.96 5.82 -61.96
CA ALA A 998 -4.01 6.93 -61.78
C ALA A 998 -4.16 7.62 -60.41
N GLN A 999 -5.39 7.78 -59.91
CA GLN A 999 -5.65 8.30 -58.58
C GLN A 999 -5.17 7.35 -57.48
N LEU A 1000 -5.44 6.05 -57.61
CA LEU A 1000 -4.97 5.04 -56.67
C LEU A 1000 -3.45 5.05 -56.54
N ASP A 1001 -2.73 5.08 -57.66
CA ASP A 1001 -1.26 5.09 -57.67
C ASP A 1001 -0.70 6.42 -57.12
N PHE A 1002 -1.38 7.55 -57.36
CA PHE A 1002 -1.03 8.83 -56.74
C PHE A 1002 -1.17 8.82 -55.21
N TYR A 1003 -2.25 8.28 -54.66
CA TYR A 1003 -2.44 8.25 -53.20
C TYR A 1003 -1.41 7.36 -52.49
N LEU A 1004 -0.85 6.35 -53.16
CA LEU A 1004 0.22 5.52 -52.60
C LEU A 1004 1.58 6.23 -52.54
N ARG A 1005 1.79 7.27 -53.36
CA ARG A 1005 3.03 8.05 -53.43
C ARG A 1005 2.91 9.47 -52.86
N ILE A 1006 1.79 9.77 -52.19
CA ILE A 1006 1.48 11.12 -51.70
C ILE A 1006 2.46 11.59 -50.62
N GLU A 1007 2.96 12.81 -50.77
CA GLU A 1007 3.87 13.50 -49.85
C GLU A 1007 3.20 14.74 -49.23
N ASN A 1008 3.79 15.32 -48.18
CA ASN A 1008 3.22 16.51 -47.53
C ASN A 1008 3.07 17.72 -48.48
N LYS A 1009 3.92 17.82 -49.52
CA LYS A 1009 3.86 18.89 -50.53
C LYS A 1009 2.62 18.79 -51.44
N ASP A 1010 2.02 17.60 -51.52
CA ASP A 1010 0.85 17.33 -52.36
C ASP A 1010 -0.47 17.63 -51.62
N LEU A 1011 -0.39 18.05 -50.35
CA LEU A 1011 -1.52 18.25 -49.45
C LEU A 1011 -1.84 19.73 -49.24
N LYS A 1012 -3.12 20.03 -48.99
CA LYS A 1012 -3.52 21.30 -48.39
C LYS A 1012 -2.92 21.42 -46.99
N ALA A 1013 -2.77 22.65 -46.49
CA ALA A 1013 -2.23 22.94 -45.15
C ALA A 1013 -3.12 22.45 -43.97
N GLN A 1014 -4.24 21.79 -44.26
CA GLN A 1014 -5.21 21.30 -43.29
C GLN A 1014 -5.47 19.80 -43.44
N THR A 1015 -5.89 19.14 -42.36
CA THR A 1015 -6.21 17.70 -42.35
C THR A 1015 -7.50 17.38 -41.61
N GLY A 1016 -7.94 16.13 -41.67
CA GLY A 1016 -9.10 15.61 -40.95
C GLY A 1016 -8.95 15.69 -39.43
N ARG A 1017 -10.06 15.50 -38.72
CA ARG A 1017 -10.14 15.67 -37.26
C ARG A 1017 -9.53 14.49 -36.48
N TYR A 1018 -9.77 13.28 -36.95
CA TYR A 1018 -9.58 12.05 -36.19
C TYR A 1018 -8.24 11.38 -36.51
N GLY A 1019 -7.49 11.03 -35.46
CA GLY A 1019 -6.33 10.16 -35.53
C GLY A 1019 -6.73 8.70 -35.26
N ARG A 1020 -6.29 7.78 -36.13
CA ARG A 1020 -6.41 6.33 -35.93
C ARG A 1020 -5.54 5.89 -34.75
N ILE A 1021 -5.91 4.86 -33.98
CA ILE A 1021 -6.87 3.79 -34.30
C ILE A 1021 -8.27 3.98 -33.68
N ILE A 1022 -8.43 4.86 -32.69
CA ILE A 1022 -9.68 5.02 -31.91
C ILE A 1022 -10.40 6.36 -32.17
N SER A 1023 -10.01 7.10 -33.20
CA SER A 1023 -10.55 8.42 -33.54
C SER A 1023 -10.26 9.50 -32.48
N THR A 1024 -9.04 9.50 -31.95
CA THR A 1024 -8.56 10.54 -31.03
C THR A 1024 -8.51 11.89 -31.74
N THR A 1025 -9.02 12.95 -31.12
CA THR A 1025 -8.97 14.31 -31.69
C THR A 1025 -7.76 15.10 -31.17
N ARG A 1026 -7.47 16.23 -31.82
CA ARG A 1026 -6.44 17.20 -31.36
C ARG A 1026 -6.74 17.73 -29.97
N GLU A 1027 -8.02 17.98 -29.67
CA GLU A 1027 -8.45 18.47 -28.36
C GLU A 1027 -8.19 17.41 -27.27
N MET A 1028 -8.45 16.13 -27.57
CA MET A 1028 -8.12 15.02 -26.67
C MET A 1028 -6.61 14.91 -26.44
N TYR A 1029 -5.80 15.10 -27.48
CA TYR A 1029 -4.35 15.10 -27.38
C TYR A 1029 -3.83 16.27 -26.52
N LEU A 1030 -4.28 17.50 -26.78
CA LEU A 1030 -3.87 18.69 -26.02
C LEU A 1030 -4.30 18.60 -24.54
N ALA A 1031 -5.54 18.15 -24.28
CA ALA A 1031 -6.03 17.92 -22.92
C ALA A 1031 -5.25 16.84 -22.16
N ASN A 1032 -4.42 16.05 -22.86
CA ASN A 1032 -3.60 14.99 -22.30
C ASN A 1032 -2.10 15.33 -22.33
N GLY A 1033 -1.75 16.62 -22.23
CA GLY A 1033 -0.35 17.05 -22.13
C GLY A 1033 0.40 17.11 -23.46
N GLY A 1034 -0.30 16.98 -24.59
CA GLY A 1034 0.23 17.33 -25.89
C GLY A 1034 0.56 18.82 -25.96
N THR A 1035 1.79 19.16 -26.35
CA THR A 1035 2.27 20.55 -26.41
C THR A 1035 2.46 21.06 -27.83
N ALA A 1036 2.40 20.19 -28.83
CA ALA A 1036 2.53 20.58 -30.22
C ALA A 1036 1.29 21.35 -30.69
N ASP A 1037 1.51 22.49 -31.34
CA ASP A 1037 0.46 23.28 -31.99
C ASP A 1037 -0.07 22.54 -33.23
N VAL A 1038 -1.10 21.74 -32.99
CA VAL A 1038 -1.81 20.93 -34.00
C VAL A 1038 -3.09 21.60 -34.49
N GLY A 1039 -3.39 22.79 -33.97
CA GLY A 1039 -4.65 23.49 -34.17
C GLY A 1039 -5.82 22.92 -33.37
N ASP A 1040 -7.02 23.40 -33.66
CA ASP A 1040 -8.28 23.01 -33.04
C ASP A 1040 -9.30 22.52 -34.09
N ALA A 1041 -10.56 22.38 -33.69
CA ALA A 1041 -11.64 21.92 -34.56
C ALA A 1041 -11.87 22.83 -35.80
N GLU A 1042 -11.59 24.13 -35.68
CA GLU A 1042 -11.76 25.12 -36.74
C GLU A 1042 -10.46 25.27 -37.55
N HIS A 1043 -9.31 25.27 -36.87
CA HIS A 1043 -7.98 25.58 -37.41
C HIS A 1043 -7.11 24.31 -37.54
N ARG A 1044 -7.61 23.29 -38.23
CA ARG A 1044 -7.01 21.94 -38.32
C ARG A 1044 -5.65 21.93 -39.05
N LYS A 1045 -4.52 22.04 -38.34
CA LYS A 1045 -3.18 22.12 -38.96
C LYS A 1045 -2.66 20.75 -39.45
N ILE A 1046 -1.84 20.79 -40.50
CA ILE A 1046 -1.18 19.61 -41.09
C ILE A 1046 -0.22 18.87 -40.12
N LYS A 1047 0.34 19.58 -39.13
CA LYS A 1047 1.21 19.01 -38.09
C LYS A 1047 0.59 17.84 -37.32
N TRP A 1048 -0.74 17.71 -37.32
CA TRP A 1048 -1.43 16.58 -36.72
C TRP A 1048 -1.01 15.23 -37.33
N LEU A 1049 -0.63 15.19 -38.61
CA LEU A 1049 -0.10 13.98 -39.26
C LEU A 1049 1.15 13.46 -38.57
N ASP A 1050 2.10 14.36 -38.32
CA ASP A 1050 3.38 14.00 -37.71
C ASP A 1050 3.18 13.53 -36.27
N ILE A 1051 2.27 14.18 -35.52
CA ILE A 1051 1.95 13.75 -34.16
C ILE A 1051 1.29 12.37 -34.14
N VAL A 1052 0.30 12.10 -34.99
CA VAL A 1052 -0.37 10.78 -35.03
C VAL A 1052 0.62 9.68 -35.46
N LYS A 1053 1.45 9.95 -36.47
CA LYS A 1053 2.55 9.06 -36.88
C LYS A 1053 3.49 8.74 -35.71
N ASP A 1054 4.02 9.76 -35.05
CA ASP A 1054 5.02 9.60 -34.00
C ASP A 1054 4.44 8.87 -32.78
N LEU A 1055 3.21 9.19 -32.38
CA LEU A 1055 2.51 8.50 -31.30
C LEU A 1055 2.24 7.04 -31.65
N TYR A 1056 1.88 6.72 -32.89
CA TYR A 1056 1.66 5.34 -33.31
C TYR A 1056 2.98 4.55 -33.43
N LYS A 1057 4.06 5.16 -33.94
CA LYS A 1057 5.41 4.56 -33.94
C LYS A 1057 5.90 4.29 -32.51
N LYS A 1058 5.64 5.21 -31.58
CA LYS A 1058 5.93 5.03 -30.14
C LYS A 1058 5.11 3.86 -29.58
N ALA A 1059 3.82 3.80 -29.86
CA ALA A 1059 2.94 2.73 -29.42
C ALA A 1059 3.41 1.36 -29.93
N TRP A 1060 3.89 1.27 -31.18
CA TRP A 1060 4.40 0.03 -31.76
C TRP A 1060 5.51 -0.61 -30.90
N ARG A 1061 6.37 0.22 -30.31
CA ARG A 1061 7.51 -0.18 -29.47
C ARG A 1061 7.17 -0.22 -27.97
N SER A 1062 5.89 -0.08 -27.61
CA SER A 1062 5.43 0.05 -26.22
C SER A 1062 4.18 -0.79 -25.94
N ASP A 1063 3.93 -1.10 -24.68
CA ASP A 1063 2.65 -1.71 -24.25
C ASP A 1063 1.55 -0.67 -24.07
N LYS A 1064 1.86 0.62 -24.22
CA LYS A 1064 0.92 1.74 -24.10
C LYS A 1064 0.65 2.37 -25.47
N ASN A 1065 -0.58 2.83 -25.69
CA ASN A 1065 -0.95 3.60 -26.86
C ASN A 1065 -1.55 4.95 -26.44
N GLU A 1066 -0.78 6.03 -26.63
CA GLU A 1066 -1.13 7.37 -26.16
C GLU A 1066 -2.37 7.95 -26.86
N LEU A 1067 -2.63 7.56 -28.12
CA LEU A 1067 -3.84 7.97 -28.81
C LEU A 1067 -5.06 7.35 -28.12
N MET A 1068 -4.97 6.06 -27.75
CA MET A 1068 -6.02 5.37 -27.01
C MET A 1068 -6.21 5.93 -25.60
N ILE A 1069 -5.12 6.23 -24.89
CA ILE A 1069 -5.16 6.84 -23.55
C ILE A 1069 -5.79 8.24 -23.60
N ALA A 1070 -5.41 9.06 -24.59
CA ALA A 1070 -5.98 10.39 -24.79
C ALA A 1070 -7.49 10.35 -25.00
N TRP A 1071 -7.96 9.44 -25.85
CA TRP A 1071 -9.39 9.21 -26.04
C TRP A 1071 -10.05 8.71 -24.75
N ALA A 1072 -9.47 7.71 -24.09
CA ALA A 1072 -10.06 7.06 -22.93
C ALA A 1072 -10.20 8.01 -21.72
N ARG A 1073 -9.26 8.94 -21.48
CA ARG A 1073 -9.38 9.90 -20.35
C ARG A 1073 -10.62 10.78 -20.42
N GLN A 1074 -11.16 11.02 -21.61
CA GLN A 1074 -12.38 11.80 -21.78
C GLN A 1074 -13.64 10.92 -21.87
N ASN A 1075 -13.49 9.65 -22.25
CA ASN A 1075 -14.61 8.82 -22.67
C ASN A 1075 -14.87 7.62 -21.76
N LEU A 1076 -13.93 7.18 -20.95
CA LEU A 1076 -14.16 6.19 -19.90
C LEU A 1076 -14.48 6.91 -18.60
#